data_AF-X6BUF2-F1
#
_entry.id   AF-X6BUF2-F1
#
_cell.length_a   1.000
_cell.length_b   1.000
_cell.length_c   1.000
_cell.angle_alpha   90.00
_cell.angle_beta   90.00
_cell.angle_gamma   90.00
#
_symmetry.space_group_name_H-M   'P 1'
#
loop_
_entity.id
_entity.type
_entity.pdbx_description
1 polymer ?
#
loop_
_entity_poly.entity_id
_entity_poly.type
_entity_poly.pdbx_seq_one_letter_code
_entity_poly.pdbx_strand_id
1 'polypeptide(L)'
;MARPELIIPYDPGFLGDGFHVPMPTLSDGARARAVGSGQVFDYTHYSLVMDRDRRTAMLTANNIDAAHKVQIGGGLTWMMDERLGEDQLGRETYDHNQIDKGHLVRREDVLWGTVAEARAANKATYFYSNASPQHKNFNQDEWKAIEDWVLERATDLSYRLCVFTGPVFTDSDPTLAELPPELRSVSRAAQLPAAFWKVIVLRDAEAGGDDLSAITFAIKQSEAWNDLHGRRLLDLKVHQVTMAAIETWTGLDFGVLKEVDELAADQVRTRSVTDGDVWPTVEVASDIKWSGNERRARGLRAARQASRTRSTPAEPSQPRCCGRKAFDAEGAIAALSADMARLVDSAAWQADRAAARAPRKVGGPRSVVADDDAAADPHVAAMVDAAPPALRDQVRAFSRSVTEQGQVARGERLPASARENSRVIGGGLVPPGAFLHCVCIGTPNWGCTGVLVAPQVVLTAAHCGAEISRIMVGGTMVLPQLSADARVVSVRRAVVHPNYSAHPRNENDITVVILDAPALVPPAPFATPAEIGAAAAFEIVGFGYNDPMRPLGLGTKRRVTIDLPAIMARTPGQALGELPAMLGFNPDYEFVAGRKMLGKDSCNGDSGGPAYVSVGGVFKLAGLTSRATRAATMNCGDGGIYVRPDRFRDWINSTVTAAGLLPLVN
;
A
#
# COMPACT_ATOMS: atom_id res chain seq x y z
N MET A 1 -14.04 -8.30 -31.50
CA MET A 1 -12.56 -8.23 -31.43
C MET A 1 -12.17 -6.77 -31.68
N ALA A 2 -10.94 -6.38 -31.42
CA ALA A 2 -10.41 -5.05 -31.74
C ALA A 2 -8.89 -5.08 -31.89
N ARG A 3 -8.29 -3.93 -32.22
CA ARG A 3 -6.85 -3.66 -32.15
C ARG A 3 -6.59 -2.44 -31.25
N PRO A 4 -5.37 -2.27 -30.69
CA PRO A 4 -5.02 -1.04 -29.99
C PRO A 4 -5.15 0.19 -30.91
N GLU A 5 -5.76 1.26 -30.40
CA GLU A 5 -6.00 2.50 -31.17
C GLU A 5 -4.78 3.44 -31.18
N LEU A 6 -3.87 3.26 -30.23
CA LEU A 6 -2.59 3.97 -30.12
C LEU A 6 -1.55 2.98 -29.60
N ILE A 7 -0.39 2.95 -30.24
CA ILE A 7 0.74 2.11 -29.82
C ILE A 7 1.88 3.02 -29.36
N ILE A 8 2.22 2.89 -28.08
CA ILE A 8 3.39 3.47 -27.42
C ILE A 8 3.93 2.31 -26.61
N PRO A 9 4.92 1.55 -27.12
CA PRO A 9 5.34 0.28 -26.54
C PRO A 9 6.01 0.48 -25.17
N TYR A 10 6.41 -0.63 -24.56
CA TYR A 10 7.41 -0.59 -23.48
C TYR A 10 8.70 0.09 -23.96
N ASP A 11 9.14 1.13 -23.23
CA ASP A 11 10.40 1.83 -23.44
C ASP A 11 11.46 1.33 -22.45
N PRO A 12 12.57 0.71 -22.91
CA PRO A 12 13.66 0.29 -22.04
C PRO A 12 14.52 1.47 -21.55
N GLY A 13 14.50 2.63 -22.23
CA GLY A 13 15.23 3.85 -21.85
C GLY A 13 14.48 4.74 -20.85
N PHE A 14 13.28 4.35 -20.43
CA PHE A 14 12.30 5.19 -19.74
C PHE A 14 12.79 5.86 -18.45
N LEU A 15 13.70 5.21 -17.72
CA LEU A 15 14.28 5.72 -16.46
C LEU A 15 15.19 6.95 -16.66
N GLY A 16 15.56 7.27 -17.91
CA GLY A 16 16.36 8.44 -18.27
C GLY A 16 17.85 8.26 -18.02
N ASP A 17 18.61 9.35 -18.20
CA ASP A 17 20.04 9.52 -17.87
C ASP A 17 21.02 8.44 -18.39
N GLY A 18 20.60 7.65 -19.39
CA GLY A 18 21.39 6.55 -19.97
C GLY A 18 21.18 5.19 -19.31
N PHE A 19 20.27 5.07 -18.34
CA PHE A 19 19.80 3.79 -17.84
C PHE A 19 18.98 3.07 -18.92
N HIS A 20 19.20 1.75 -19.06
CA HIS A 20 18.54 0.92 -20.05
C HIS A 20 18.12 -0.42 -19.43
N VAL A 21 16.81 -0.65 -19.36
CA VAL A 21 16.19 -1.83 -18.76
C VAL A 21 15.53 -2.64 -19.89
N PRO A 22 16.21 -3.63 -20.50
CA PRO A 22 15.63 -4.43 -21.56
C PRO A 22 14.50 -5.32 -21.05
N MET A 23 13.56 -5.68 -21.92
CA MET A 23 12.66 -6.81 -21.65
C MET A 23 13.47 -8.10 -21.46
N PRO A 24 13.04 -9.01 -20.57
CA PRO A 24 13.63 -10.35 -20.45
C PRO A 24 13.60 -11.10 -21.79
N THR A 25 14.68 -11.82 -22.11
CA THR A 25 14.76 -12.63 -23.32
C THR A 25 14.22 -14.04 -23.07
N LEU A 26 13.91 -14.79 -24.15
CA LEU A 26 13.42 -16.16 -24.06
C LEU A 26 14.53 -17.17 -24.37
N SER A 27 14.71 -18.14 -23.46
CA SER A 27 15.38 -19.42 -23.77
C SER A 27 14.65 -20.17 -24.89
N ASP A 28 15.33 -21.13 -25.53
CA ASP A 28 14.74 -21.88 -26.65
C ASP A 28 13.45 -22.64 -26.27
N GLY A 29 13.36 -23.15 -25.04
CA GLY A 29 12.15 -23.80 -24.52
C GLY A 29 10.96 -22.85 -24.37
N ALA A 30 11.18 -21.66 -23.79
CA ALA A 30 10.14 -20.63 -23.72
C ALA A 30 9.78 -20.09 -25.12
N ARG A 31 10.78 -19.95 -26.00
CA ARG A 31 10.61 -19.50 -27.39
C ARG A 31 9.76 -20.44 -28.23
N ALA A 32 9.87 -21.75 -28.03
CA ALA A 32 9.08 -22.75 -28.75
C ALA A 32 7.57 -22.65 -28.44
N ARG A 33 7.21 -22.40 -27.17
CA ARG A 33 5.83 -22.16 -26.73
C ARG A 33 5.29 -20.77 -27.09
N ALA A 34 6.17 -19.77 -27.22
CA ALA A 34 5.77 -18.41 -27.52
C ALA A 34 5.11 -18.25 -28.90
N VAL A 35 4.05 -17.44 -28.97
CA VAL A 35 3.44 -17.01 -30.25
C VAL A 35 4.51 -16.30 -31.10
N GLY A 36 4.52 -16.60 -32.40
CA GLY A 36 5.51 -16.05 -33.35
C GLY A 36 6.98 -16.30 -32.99
N SER A 37 7.30 -17.34 -32.19
CA SER A 37 8.65 -17.64 -31.68
C SER A 37 9.25 -16.50 -30.82
N GLY A 38 8.41 -15.89 -29.98
CA GLY A 38 8.75 -14.75 -29.15
C GLY A 38 8.38 -13.41 -29.77
N GLN A 39 7.28 -13.37 -30.52
CA GLN A 39 6.73 -12.12 -31.04
C GLN A 39 6.23 -11.25 -29.88
N VAL A 40 6.71 -10.00 -29.85
CA VAL A 40 6.21 -8.96 -28.95
C VAL A 40 4.95 -8.34 -29.54
N PHE A 41 3.94 -8.15 -28.71
CA PHE A 41 2.70 -7.47 -29.04
C PHE A 41 2.63 -6.16 -28.24
N ASP A 42 2.73 -5.04 -28.94
CA ASP A 42 2.74 -3.71 -28.33
C ASP A 42 1.31 -3.14 -28.14
N TYR A 43 1.18 -2.31 -27.11
CA TYR A 43 -0.04 -1.62 -26.70
C TYR A 43 0.29 -0.15 -26.35
N THR A 44 -0.45 0.50 -25.46
CA THR A 44 -0.10 1.84 -24.94
C THR A 44 0.51 1.72 -23.54
N HIS A 45 1.75 2.19 -23.39
CA HIS A 45 2.62 2.13 -22.20
C HIS A 45 3.03 0.73 -21.73
N TYR A 46 2.77 -0.31 -22.54
CA TYR A 46 3.23 -1.67 -22.29
C TYR A 46 3.34 -2.52 -23.56
N SER A 47 4.08 -3.61 -23.44
CA SER A 47 4.24 -4.67 -24.44
C SER A 47 4.17 -6.05 -23.75
N LEU A 48 3.80 -7.11 -24.49
CA LEU A 48 3.74 -8.47 -23.94
C LEU A 48 4.16 -9.55 -24.94
N VAL A 49 4.42 -10.76 -24.43
CA VAL A 49 4.66 -11.99 -25.20
C VAL A 49 3.66 -13.05 -24.77
N MET A 50 2.95 -13.63 -25.75
CA MET A 50 1.93 -14.67 -25.52
C MET A 50 2.55 -16.08 -25.51
N ASP A 51 2.13 -16.91 -24.55
CA ASP A 51 2.30 -18.37 -24.63
C ASP A 51 1.14 -18.95 -25.45
N ARG A 52 1.48 -19.72 -26.51
CA ARG A 52 0.50 -20.27 -27.47
C ARG A 52 -0.33 -21.38 -26.84
N ASP A 53 0.29 -22.21 -26.02
CA ASP A 53 -0.31 -23.42 -25.47
C ASP A 53 -1.20 -23.06 -24.27
N ARG A 54 -0.78 -22.07 -23.47
CA ARG A 54 -1.56 -21.54 -22.33
C ARG A 54 -2.49 -20.38 -22.70
N ARG A 55 -2.41 -19.84 -23.93
CA ARG A 55 -3.28 -18.78 -24.48
C ARG A 55 -3.36 -17.51 -23.61
N THR A 56 -2.29 -17.19 -22.88
CA THR A 56 -2.15 -16.02 -21.99
C THR A 56 -0.72 -15.51 -22.06
N ALA A 57 -0.43 -14.28 -21.61
CA ALA A 57 0.93 -13.75 -21.67
C ALA A 57 1.86 -14.47 -20.68
N MET A 58 3.02 -14.94 -21.16
CA MET A 58 4.12 -15.44 -20.31
C MET A 58 4.93 -14.30 -19.66
N LEU A 59 4.91 -13.14 -20.31
CA LEU A 59 5.67 -11.95 -19.94
C LEU A 59 4.90 -10.71 -20.39
N THR A 60 4.70 -9.76 -19.49
CA THR A 60 4.39 -8.37 -19.82
C THR A 60 5.50 -7.45 -19.33
N ALA A 61 5.67 -6.32 -20.01
CA ALA A 61 6.58 -5.25 -19.65
C ALA A 61 5.84 -3.91 -19.75
N ASN A 62 5.79 -3.14 -18.66
CA ASN A 62 5.12 -1.84 -18.64
C ASN A 62 5.98 -0.76 -17.95
N ASN A 63 5.78 0.48 -18.39
CA ASN A 63 6.38 1.65 -17.77
C ASN A 63 5.35 2.36 -16.89
N ILE A 64 5.81 2.90 -15.76
CA ILE A 64 4.97 3.64 -14.82
C ILE A 64 5.57 5.03 -14.62
N ASP A 65 4.96 6.07 -15.18
CA ASP A 65 5.21 7.45 -14.72
C ASP A 65 4.24 7.77 -13.57
N ALA A 66 4.77 7.95 -12.36
CA ALA A 66 4.00 8.31 -11.18
C ALA A 66 3.80 9.83 -11.03
N ALA A 67 4.65 10.66 -11.66
CA ALA A 67 4.52 12.11 -11.65
C ALA A 67 3.45 12.62 -12.63
N HIS A 68 3.26 11.92 -13.75
CA HIS A 68 2.35 12.31 -14.84
C HIS A 68 1.06 11.49 -14.90
N LYS A 69 0.58 10.95 -13.76
CA LYS A 69 -0.65 10.14 -13.67
C LYS A 69 -1.91 10.92 -14.06
N VAL A 70 -2.81 10.27 -14.80
CA VAL A 70 -4.09 10.82 -15.27
C VAL A 70 -5.27 10.06 -14.67
N GLN A 71 -6.19 10.76 -14.03
CA GLN A 71 -7.41 10.15 -13.49
C GLN A 71 -8.43 9.88 -14.60
N ILE A 72 -8.54 8.61 -15.01
CA ILE A 72 -9.60 8.12 -15.91
C ILE A 72 -10.63 7.34 -15.08
N GLY A 73 -11.92 7.66 -15.22
CA GLY A 73 -13.01 6.95 -14.55
C GLY A 73 -13.43 5.66 -15.26
N GLY A 74 -13.99 4.70 -14.51
CA GLY A 74 -14.70 3.53 -15.03
C GLY A 74 -13.82 2.39 -15.57
N GLY A 75 -14.24 1.15 -15.31
CA GLY A 75 -13.76 -0.02 -16.04
C GLY A 75 -14.45 -0.14 -17.40
N LEU A 76 -13.83 -0.88 -18.33
CA LEU A 76 -14.32 -1.06 -19.69
C LEU A 76 -14.73 -2.52 -19.96
N THR A 77 -15.36 -2.74 -21.12
CA THR A 77 -15.69 -4.08 -21.61
C THR A 77 -14.44 -4.78 -22.14
N TRP A 78 -14.21 -6.02 -21.71
CA TRP A 78 -13.10 -6.84 -22.19
C TRP A 78 -13.21 -7.23 -23.67
N MET A 79 -12.09 -7.25 -24.40
CA MET A 79 -12.03 -7.44 -25.85
C MET A 79 -10.97 -8.47 -26.25
N MET A 80 -11.24 -9.26 -27.30
CA MET A 80 -10.22 -10.09 -27.97
C MET A 80 -9.35 -9.20 -28.86
N ASP A 81 -8.03 -9.38 -28.85
CA ASP A 81 -7.10 -8.76 -29.80
C ASP A 81 -7.12 -9.53 -31.14
N GLU A 82 -7.42 -8.85 -32.24
CA GLU A 82 -7.45 -9.43 -33.58
C GLU A 82 -6.10 -9.98 -34.08
N ARG A 83 -4.99 -9.53 -33.48
CA ARG A 83 -3.63 -9.97 -33.87
C ARG A 83 -3.32 -11.39 -33.42
N LEU A 84 -4.07 -11.92 -32.45
CA LEU A 84 -3.83 -13.23 -31.82
C LEU A 84 -4.86 -14.28 -32.25
N GLY A 85 -6.09 -13.88 -32.61
CA GLY A 85 -7.15 -14.83 -32.96
C GLY A 85 -7.41 -15.82 -31.83
N GLU A 86 -7.18 -17.11 -32.09
CA GLU A 86 -7.30 -18.19 -31.10
C GLU A 86 -6.10 -18.34 -30.14
N ASP A 87 -4.96 -17.68 -30.36
CA ASP A 87 -3.79 -17.76 -29.46
C ASP A 87 -3.99 -16.97 -28.13
N GLN A 88 -5.24 -16.63 -27.79
CA GLN A 88 -5.64 -15.99 -26.53
C GLN A 88 -6.89 -16.66 -25.93
N LEU A 89 -7.03 -16.66 -24.60
CA LEU A 89 -8.26 -17.04 -23.89
C LEU A 89 -9.35 -16.00 -24.11
N GLY A 90 -10.62 -16.41 -24.07
CA GLY A 90 -11.75 -15.49 -24.27
C GLY A 90 -12.72 -15.46 -23.10
N ARG A 91 -13.89 -14.87 -23.35
CA ARG A 91 -14.95 -14.68 -22.34
C ARG A 91 -15.44 -16.00 -21.74
N GLU A 92 -15.54 -17.05 -22.54
CA GLU A 92 -16.00 -18.41 -22.18
C GLU A 92 -15.17 -19.06 -21.06
N THR A 93 -13.94 -18.62 -20.85
CA THR A 93 -13.03 -19.11 -19.81
C THR A 93 -13.28 -18.47 -18.43
N TYR A 94 -13.89 -17.27 -18.39
CA TYR A 94 -14.02 -16.45 -17.17
C TYR A 94 -15.48 -16.07 -16.85
N ASP A 95 -16.45 -16.79 -17.43
CA ASP A 95 -17.87 -16.56 -17.21
C ASP A 95 -18.47 -17.68 -16.35
N HIS A 96 -19.28 -17.29 -15.36
CA HIS A 96 -20.00 -18.17 -14.43
C HIS A 96 -19.13 -19.09 -13.56
N ASN A 97 -17.90 -18.69 -13.23
CA ASN A 97 -16.99 -19.39 -12.31
C ASN A 97 -16.43 -18.44 -11.23
N GLN A 98 -15.39 -18.87 -10.50
CA GLN A 98 -14.67 -18.06 -9.51
C GLN A 98 -13.25 -17.71 -9.97
N ILE A 99 -13.05 -17.66 -11.30
CA ILE A 99 -11.77 -17.33 -11.94
C ILE A 99 -11.90 -15.93 -12.56
N ASP A 100 -11.22 -14.97 -11.95
CA ASP A 100 -11.17 -13.60 -12.39
C ASP A 100 -10.27 -13.42 -13.62
N LYS A 101 -10.58 -12.37 -14.38
CA LYS A 101 -9.78 -11.84 -15.48
C LYS A 101 -8.61 -11.02 -14.90
N GLY A 102 -7.67 -11.73 -14.27
CA GLY A 102 -6.54 -11.15 -13.55
C GLY A 102 -5.63 -10.36 -14.49
N HIS A 103 -5.43 -9.07 -14.19
CA HIS A 103 -4.58 -8.21 -15.01
C HIS A 103 -3.10 -8.55 -14.78
N LEU A 104 -2.32 -8.64 -15.86
CA LEU A 104 -0.86 -8.74 -15.79
C LEU A 104 -0.22 -7.35 -15.78
N VAL A 105 -0.64 -6.47 -16.71
CA VAL A 105 -0.45 -5.02 -16.61
C VAL A 105 -1.72 -4.41 -16.02
N ARG A 106 -1.62 -3.88 -14.80
CA ARG A 106 -2.74 -3.23 -14.12
C ARG A 106 -3.13 -1.94 -14.84
N ARG A 107 -4.44 -1.69 -14.92
CA ARG A 107 -5.05 -0.43 -15.40
C ARG A 107 -4.30 0.82 -14.91
N GLU A 108 -4.26 1.01 -13.58
CA GLU A 108 -3.73 2.22 -12.93
C GLU A 108 -2.24 2.48 -13.23
N ASP A 109 -1.45 1.44 -13.50
CA ASP A 109 -0.01 1.52 -13.75
C ASP A 109 0.29 2.37 -14.99
N VAL A 110 -0.50 2.18 -16.04
CA VAL A 110 -0.32 2.80 -17.37
C VAL A 110 -1.15 4.07 -17.60
N LEU A 111 -1.95 4.52 -16.63
CA LEU A 111 -2.71 5.78 -16.72
C LEU A 111 -1.82 7.01 -16.48
N TRP A 112 -0.95 7.34 -17.43
CA TRP A 112 -0.10 8.53 -17.39
C TRP A 112 0.04 9.20 -18.76
N GLY A 113 0.72 10.35 -18.80
CA GLY A 113 0.93 11.13 -20.03
C GLY A 113 -0.23 12.10 -20.32
N THR A 114 -0.59 12.25 -21.58
CA THR A 114 -1.78 13.04 -21.97
C THR A 114 -3.07 12.28 -21.67
N VAL A 115 -4.19 13.02 -21.62
CA VAL A 115 -5.53 12.43 -21.46
C VAL A 115 -5.91 11.51 -22.64
N ALA A 116 -5.32 11.69 -23.82
CA ALA A 116 -5.52 10.79 -24.96
C ALA A 116 -4.77 9.46 -24.76
N GLU A 117 -3.49 9.53 -24.41
CA GLU A 117 -2.64 8.36 -24.16
C GLU A 117 -3.16 7.54 -22.98
N ALA A 118 -3.50 8.18 -21.85
CA ALA A 118 -4.08 7.49 -20.70
C ALA A 118 -5.46 6.85 -21.00
N ARG A 119 -6.24 7.40 -21.93
CA ARG A 119 -7.49 6.76 -22.40
C ARG A 119 -7.23 5.55 -23.29
N ALA A 120 -6.23 5.62 -24.17
CA ALA A 120 -5.83 4.49 -24.99
C ALA A 120 -5.23 3.36 -24.13
N ALA A 121 -4.38 3.70 -23.16
CA ALA A 121 -3.83 2.77 -22.17
C ALA A 121 -4.94 2.13 -21.31
N ASN A 122 -5.89 2.91 -20.79
CA ASN A 122 -7.07 2.39 -20.09
C ASN A 122 -7.88 1.41 -20.95
N LYS A 123 -7.96 1.62 -22.27
CA LYS A 123 -8.64 0.70 -23.19
C LYS A 123 -7.80 -0.53 -23.52
N ALA A 124 -6.48 -0.38 -23.57
CA ALA A 124 -5.55 -1.45 -23.85
C ALA A 124 -5.53 -2.53 -22.75
N THR A 125 -5.55 -2.16 -21.46
CA THR A 125 -5.46 -3.17 -20.39
C THR A 125 -6.65 -4.16 -20.34
N TYR A 126 -7.75 -3.85 -21.04
CA TYR A 126 -8.94 -4.71 -21.19
C TYR A 126 -8.89 -5.64 -22.42
N PHE A 127 -7.74 -5.79 -23.08
CA PHE A 127 -7.55 -6.92 -24.01
C PHE A 127 -7.31 -8.23 -23.25
N TYR A 128 -7.96 -9.32 -23.67
CA TYR A 128 -7.80 -10.64 -23.03
C TYR A 128 -6.37 -11.19 -23.05
N SER A 129 -5.51 -10.73 -23.96
CA SER A 129 -4.06 -10.98 -23.95
C SER A 129 -3.35 -10.51 -22.68
N ASN A 130 -3.86 -9.44 -22.05
CA ASN A 130 -3.39 -8.92 -20.76
C ASN A 130 -4.05 -9.62 -19.54
N ALA A 131 -4.94 -10.58 -19.78
CA ALA A 131 -5.60 -11.37 -18.74
C ALA A 131 -4.95 -12.74 -18.56
N SER A 132 -4.87 -13.19 -17.31
CA SER A 132 -4.53 -14.57 -16.96
C SER A 132 -5.56 -15.17 -16.01
N PRO A 133 -5.83 -16.49 -16.05
CA PRO A 133 -6.69 -17.18 -15.09
C PRO A 133 -6.19 -17.01 -13.66
N GLN A 134 -6.90 -16.20 -12.86
CA GLN A 134 -6.61 -16.01 -11.43
C GLN A 134 -7.81 -16.39 -10.57
N HIS A 135 -7.60 -17.10 -9.46
CA HIS A 135 -8.65 -17.33 -8.48
C HIS A 135 -9.11 -15.98 -7.90
N LYS A 136 -10.43 -15.76 -7.74
CA LYS A 136 -10.97 -14.45 -7.35
C LYS A 136 -10.35 -13.89 -6.06
N ASN A 137 -10.06 -14.73 -5.05
CA ASN A 137 -9.48 -14.27 -3.79
C ASN A 137 -8.06 -13.74 -4.05
N PHE A 138 -7.25 -14.54 -4.76
CA PHE A 138 -5.89 -14.18 -5.17
C PHE A 138 -5.86 -12.84 -5.92
N ASN A 139 -6.72 -12.67 -6.93
CA ASN A 139 -6.80 -11.44 -7.73
C ASN A 139 -7.24 -10.22 -6.89
N GLN A 140 -8.14 -10.41 -5.91
CA GLN A 140 -8.79 -9.32 -5.18
C GLN A 140 -8.12 -8.97 -3.83
N ASP A 141 -7.25 -9.83 -3.29
CA ASP A 141 -6.56 -9.63 -2.00
C ASP A 141 -5.03 -9.75 -2.17
N GLU A 142 -4.46 -10.96 -2.30
CA GLU A 142 -3.00 -11.15 -2.26
C GLU A 142 -2.25 -10.53 -3.44
N TRP A 143 -2.71 -10.74 -4.69
CA TRP A 143 -2.11 -10.15 -5.88
C TRP A 143 -2.24 -8.63 -5.85
N LYS A 144 -3.43 -8.14 -5.47
CA LYS A 144 -3.73 -6.73 -5.31
C LYS A 144 -2.82 -6.04 -4.30
N ALA A 145 -2.40 -6.73 -3.22
CA ALA A 145 -1.47 -6.19 -2.24
C ALA A 145 -0.07 -5.90 -2.83
N ILE A 146 0.43 -6.74 -3.74
CA ILE A 146 1.64 -6.40 -4.52
C ILE A 146 1.35 -5.20 -5.42
N GLU A 147 0.25 -5.20 -6.17
CA GLU A 147 -0.01 -4.15 -7.15
C GLU A 147 -0.19 -2.76 -6.53
N ASP A 148 -0.80 -2.66 -5.35
CA ASP A 148 -0.89 -1.40 -4.60
C ASP A 148 0.49 -0.97 -4.07
N TRP A 149 1.29 -1.91 -3.53
CA TRP A 149 2.67 -1.64 -3.09
C TRP A 149 3.57 -1.11 -4.23
N VAL A 150 3.44 -1.64 -5.45
CA VAL A 150 4.23 -1.18 -6.61
C VAL A 150 3.93 0.28 -6.94
N LEU A 151 2.65 0.70 -6.88
CA LEU A 151 2.27 2.09 -7.10
C LEU A 151 2.76 3.01 -5.98
N GLU A 152 2.72 2.59 -4.72
CA GLU A 152 3.25 3.37 -3.60
C GLU A 152 4.79 3.49 -3.66
N ARG A 153 5.50 2.42 -4.05
CA ARG A 153 6.96 2.45 -4.28
C ARG A 153 7.33 3.39 -5.44
N ALA A 154 6.45 3.55 -6.44
CA ALA A 154 6.60 4.50 -7.54
C ALA A 154 6.41 5.97 -7.12
N THR A 155 5.54 6.26 -6.15
CA THR A 155 5.36 7.63 -5.64
C THR A 155 6.44 8.03 -4.64
N ASP A 156 7.01 7.07 -3.92
CA ASP A 156 7.78 7.39 -2.71
C ASP A 156 9.29 7.58 -2.94
N LEU A 157 9.89 6.94 -3.95
CA LEU A 157 11.37 6.98 -4.14
C LEU A 157 11.85 7.06 -5.60
N SER A 158 11.03 6.74 -6.61
CA SER A 158 11.40 6.98 -8.02
C SER A 158 10.16 7.11 -8.89
N TYR A 159 9.90 8.32 -9.42
CA TYR A 159 8.71 8.64 -10.21
C TYR A 159 8.59 7.86 -11.53
N ARG A 160 9.59 7.06 -11.89
CA ARG A 160 9.57 6.17 -13.05
C ARG A 160 10.01 4.77 -12.66
N LEU A 161 9.18 3.79 -13.01
CA LEU A 161 9.49 2.37 -12.87
C LEU A 161 9.42 1.67 -14.23
N CYS A 162 10.21 0.61 -14.37
CA CYS A 162 9.99 -0.46 -15.34
C CYS A 162 9.50 -1.68 -14.57
N VAL A 163 8.38 -2.27 -14.99
CA VAL A 163 7.76 -3.41 -14.31
C VAL A 163 7.60 -4.57 -15.30
N PHE A 164 8.03 -5.76 -14.88
CA PHE A 164 7.82 -7.00 -15.60
C PHE A 164 6.90 -7.90 -14.78
N THR A 165 5.92 -8.55 -15.43
CA THR A 165 4.93 -9.41 -14.76
C THR A 165 4.69 -10.67 -15.58
N GLY A 166 4.41 -11.80 -14.92
CA GLY A 166 3.97 -13.00 -15.62
C GLY A 166 3.47 -14.12 -14.69
N PRO A 167 2.86 -15.17 -15.26
CA PRO A 167 2.58 -16.43 -14.57
C PRO A 167 3.86 -17.27 -14.40
N VAL A 168 3.80 -18.25 -13.50
CA VAL A 168 4.61 -19.48 -13.53
C VAL A 168 3.68 -20.62 -13.91
N PHE A 169 4.02 -21.32 -14.99
CA PHE A 169 3.32 -22.54 -15.42
C PHE A 169 4.04 -23.78 -14.91
N THR A 170 3.29 -24.82 -14.57
CA THR A 170 3.81 -26.17 -14.27
C THR A 170 3.10 -27.21 -15.13
N ASP A 171 3.75 -28.36 -15.37
CA ASP A 171 3.13 -29.45 -16.13
C ASP A 171 1.96 -30.10 -15.38
N SER A 172 1.90 -29.90 -14.05
CA SER A 172 0.77 -30.29 -13.17
C SER A 172 -0.30 -29.21 -12.98
N ASP A 173 -0.28 -28.11 -13.75
CA ASP A 173 -1.30 -27.05 -13.64
C ASP A 173 -2.69 -27.61 -13.99
N PRO A 174 -3.69 -27.56 -13.08
CA PRO A 174 -4.98 -28.19 -13.30
C PRO A 174 -5.77 -27.46 -14.40
N THR A 175 -6.45 -28.23 -15.25
CA THR A 175 -7.45 -27.65 -16.15
C THR A 175 -8.64 -27.12 -15.36
N LEU A 176 -9.32 -26.10 -15.87
CA LEU A 176 -10.57 -25.63 -15.26
C LEU A 176 -11.64 -26.72 -15.16
N ALA A 177 -11.58 -27.80 -15.97
CA ALA A 177 -12.53 -28.91 -15.89
C ALA A 177 -12.35 -29.80 -14.65
N GLU A 178 -11.12 -29.90 -14.13
CA GLU A 178 -10.71 -30.70 -12.97
C GLU A 178 -10.95 -29.99 -11.63
N LEU A 179 -11.15 -28.67 -11.66
CA LEU A 179 -11.51 -27.91 -10.47
C LEU A 179 -12.90 -28.30 -9.93
N PRO A 180 -13.17 -28.09 -8.62
CA PRO A 180 -14.48 -28.35 -8.02
C PRO A 180 -15.65 -27.67 -8.76
N PRO A 181 -16.88 -28.23 -8.71
CA PRO A 181 -18.04 -27.72 -9.43
C PRO A 181 -18.36 -26.24 -9.18
N GLU A 182 -17.96 -25.72 -8.03
CA GLU A 182 -18.20 -24.35 -7.56
C GLU A 182 -17.18 -23.35 -8.14
N LEU A 183 -16.08 -23.85 -8.73
CA LEU A 183 -14.89 -23.06 -9.12
C LEU A 183 -14.61 -23.11 -10.63
N ARG A 184 -15.20 -24.07 -11.35
CA ARG A 184 -15.02 -24.27 -12.80
C ARG A 184 -16.02 -23.53 -13.68
N SER A 185 -15.59 -23.21 -14.91
CA SER A 185 -16.45 -22.78 -16.02
C SER A 185 -16.74 -23.94 -16.99
N VAL A 186 -17.47 -23.65 -18.08
CA VAL A 186 -17.65 -24.57 -19.21
C VAL A 186 -16.41 -24.72 -20.11
N SER A 187 -15.45 -23.80 -20.06
CA SER A 187 -14.16 -23.95 -20.76
C SER A 187 -13.33 -25.08 -20.16
N ARG A 188 -13.06 -26.14 -20.95
CA ARG A 188 -12.30 -27.32 -20.51
C ARG A 188 -10.81 -27.29 -20.90
N ALA A 189 -10.38 -26.27 -21.65
CA ALA A 189 -9.05 -26.23 -22.26
C ALA A 189 -8.07 -25.27 -21.57
N ALA A 190 -8.55 -24.36 -20.71
CA ALA A 190 -7.69 -23.47 -19.94
C ALA A 190 -7.10 -24.20 -18.73
N GLN A 191 -5.81 -24.00 -18.47
CA GLN A 191 -5.12 -24.41 -17.23
C GLN A 191 -4.95 -23.22 -16.29
N LEU A 192 -5.01 -23.48 -14.98
CA LEU A 192 -4.81 -22.46 -13.94
C LEU A 192 -3.32 -22.40 -13.55
N PRO A 193 -2.59 -21.27 -13.74
CA PRO A 193 -1.17 -21.19 -13.41
C PRO A 193 -0.89 -21.39 -11.92
N ALA A 194 0.17 -22.13 -11.59
CA ALA A 194 0.58 -22.38 -10.20
C ALA A 194 0.85 -21.11 -9.38
N ALA A 195 1.47 -20.10 -9.99
CA ALA A 195 1.88 -18.86 -9.33
C ALA A 195 1.94 -17.67 -10.31
N PHE A 196 2.12 -16.48 -9.77
CA PHE A 196 2.47 -15.27 -10.53
C PHE A 196 3.68 -14.58 -9.91
N TRP A 197 4.43 -13.86 -10.74
CA TRP A 197 5.63 -13.12 -10.35
C TRP A 197 5.60 -11.68 -10.88
N LYS A 198 6.32 -10.78 -10.19
CA LYS A 198 6.50 -9.39 -10.59
C LYS A 198 7.90 -8.89 -10.22
N VAL A 199 8.61 -8.31 -11.18
CA VAL A 199 9.92 -7.65 -11.03
C VAL A 199 9.72 -6.16 -11.22
N ILE A 200 10.24 -5.34 -10.31
CA ILE A 200 10.17 -3.88 -10.36
C ILE A 200 11.60 -3.35 -10.41
N VAL A 201 11.96 -2.72 -11.53
CA VAL A 201 13.26 -2.07 -11.75
C VAL A 201 13.09 -0.55 -11.68
N LEU A 202 13.96 0.09 -10.90
CA LEU A 202 13.95 1.52 -10.62
C LEU A 202 15.38 2.07 -10.47
N ARG A 203 15.51 3.39 -10.42
CA ARG A 203 16.76 4.03 -9.98
C ARG A 203 16.88 3.95 -8.46
N ASP A 204 18.06 3.59 -7.96
CA ASP A 204 18.29 3.44 -6.53
C ASP A 204 18.38 4.80 -5.82
N ALA A 205 17.46 5.03 -4.89
CA ALA A 205 17.42 6.25 -4.10
C ALA A 205 18.49 6.28 -2.98
N GLU A 206 19.02 5.13 -2.54
CA GLU A 206 20.12 5.10 -1.57
C GLU A 206 21.45 5.53 -2.22
N ALA A 207 21.69 5.15 -3.47
CA ALA A 207 22.71 5.71 -4.36
C ALA A 207 22.35 7.08 -4.97
N GLY A 208 21.34 7.79 -4.44
CA GLY A 208 20.95 9.14 -4.88
C GLY A 208 20.36 9.24 -6.29
N GLY A 209 20.06 8.11 -6.95
CA GLY A 209 19.56 8.02 -8.32
C GLY A 209 20.64 7.69 -9.37
N ASP A 210 21.90 7.48 -8.98
CA ASP A 210 23.04 7.22 -9.88
C ASP A 210 23.29 5.71 -10.14
N ASP A 211 22.45 4.83 -9.62
CA ASP A 211 22.50 3.37 -9.79
C ASP A 211 21.10 2.78 -10.03
N LEU A 212 21.00 1.48 -10.32
CA LEU A 212 19.72 0.76 -10.42
C LEU A 212 19.45 -0.11 -9.20
N SER A 213 18.17 -0.40 -8.98
CA SER A 213 17.69 -1.41 -8.03
C SER A 213 16.57 -2.22 -8.65
N ALA A 214 16.53 -3.52 -8.38
CA ALA A 214 15.45 -4.42 -8.75
C ALA A 214 14.86 -5.10 -7.51
N ILE A 215 13.53 -5.19 -7.44
CA ILE A 215 12.80 -5.83 -6.34
C ILE A 215 11.83 -6.83 -6.95
N THR A 216 11.91 -8.09 -6.49
CA THR A 216 11.27 -9.22 -7.16
C THR A 216 10.41 -10.02 -6.19
N PHE A 217 9.20 -10.36 -6.63
CA PHE A 217 8.19 -11.09 -5.86
C PHE A 217 7.58 -12.24 -6.66
N ALA A 218 7.05 -13.24 -5.96
CA ALA A 218 6.04 -14.15 -6.49
C ALA A 218 5.01 -14.54 -5.41
N ILE A 219 3.82 -15.01 -5.81
CA ILE A 219 2.80 -15.59 -4.92
C ILE A 219 2.15 -16.79 -5.61
N LYS A 220 1.85 -17.87 -4.87
CA LYS A 220 1.18 -19.06 -5.41
C LYS A 220 -0.33 -18.90 -5.31
N GLN A 221 -1.06 -19.34 -6.34
CA GLN A 221 -2.53 -19.29 -6.31
C GLN A 221 -3.15 -20.21 -5.25
N SER A 222 -2.44 -21.29 -4.89
CA SER A 222 -2.84 -22.23 -3.85
C SER A 222 -2.75 -21.66 -2.43
N GLU A 223 -2.02 -20.57 -2.21
CA GLU A 223 -1.94 -19.90 -0.90
C GLU A 223 -3.29 -19.22 -0.59
N ALA A 224 -3.90 -18.56 -1.58
CA ALA A 224 -5.23 -17.91 -1.50
C ALA A 224 -6.43 -18.89 -1.47
N TRP A 225 -6.23 -20.14 -1.89
CA TRP A 225 -7.27 -21.18 -1.86
C TRP A 225 -7.61 -21.63 -0.42
N ASN A 226 -6.70 -21.35 0.53
CA ASN A 226 -6.87 -21.67 1.94
C ASN A 226 -7.44 -20.51 2.77
N ASP A 227 -7.55 -19.28 2.24
CA ASP A 227 -8.24 -18.18 2.91
C ASP A 227 -9.73 -18.12 2.51
N LEU A 228 -10.57 -18.75 3.35
CA LEU A 228 -12.03 -18.69 3.26
C LEU A 228 -12.63 -17.36 3.80
N HIS A 229 -11.79 -16.42 4.25
CA HIS A 229 -12.18 -15.22 5.02
C HIS A 229 -11.62 -13.89 4.47
N GLY A 230 -10.77 -13.93 3.44
CA GLY A 230 -10.31 -12.80 2.61
C GLY A 230 -9.75 -11.64 3.42
N ARG A 231 -8.89 -11.96 4.39
CA ARG A 231 -8.39 -11.01 5.41
C ARG A 231 -6.97 -11.35 5.92
N ARG A 232 -6.18 -12.11 5.18
CA ARG A 232 -4.78 -12.36 5.53
C ARG A 232 -3.87 -11.30 4.90
N LEU A 233 -3.50 -10.31 5.70
CA LEU A 233 -2.48 -9.31 5.33
C LEU A 233 -1.20 -10.02 4.86
N LEU A 234 -0.89 -9.87 3.58
CA LEU A 234 0.24 -10.50 2.90
C LEU A 234 1.58 -10.06 3.51
N ASP A 235 2.46 -11.00 3.86
CA ASP A 235 3.83 -10.67 4.25
C ASP A 235 4.72 -10.60 3.01
N LEU A 236 4.79 -9.41 2.41
CA LEU A 236 5.57 -9.15 1.21
C LEU A 236 7.03 -9.64 1.29
N LYS A 237 7.66 -9.72 2.47
CA LYS A 237 9.03 -10.27 2.61
C LYS A 237 9.09 -11.77 2.33
N VAL A 238 8.09 -12.53 2.81
CA VAL A 238 8.00 -13.99 2.58
C VAL A 238 7.79 -14.29 1.10
N HIS A 239 7.20 -13.35 0.36
CA HIS A 239 6.96 -13.45 -1.08
C HIS A 239 8.09 -12.89 -1.96
N GLN A 240 9.21 -12.40 -1.38
CA GLN A 240 10.38 -12.01 -2.16
C GLN A 240 11.20 -13.21 -2.63
N VAL A 241 11.57 -13.18 -3.90
CA VAL A 241 12.36 -14.21 -4.62
C VAL A 241 13.40 -13.52 -5.47
N THR A 242 14.50 -14.19 -5.82
CA THR A 242 15.50 -13.60 -6.72
C THR A 242 15.04 -13.67 -8.18
N MET A 243 15.53 -12.75 -9.01
CA MET A 243 15.30 -12.77 -10.46
C MET A 243 15.78 -14.09 -11.08
N ALA A 244 16.90 -14.65 -10.61
CA ALA A 244 17.41 -15.96 -11.03
C ALA A 244 16.46 -17.14 -10.70
N ALA A 245 15.62 -17.01 -9.66
CA ALA A 245 14.56 -17.98 -9.40
C ALA A 245 13.45 -17.88 -10.46
N ILE A 246 13.07 -16.66 -10.86
CA ILE A 246 12.14 -16.45 -11.98
C ILE A 246 12.70 -17.01 -13.30
N GLU A 247 13.98 -16.78 -13.61
CA GLU A 247 14.67 -17.38 -14.77
C GLU A 247 14.50 -18.90 -14.78
N THR A 248 14.81 -19.55 -13.65
CA THR A 248 14.69 -20.99 -13.47
C THR A 248 13.25 -21.50 -13.67
N TRP A 249 12.24 -20.77 -13.18
CA TRP A 249 10.84 -21.21 -13.22
C TRP A 249 10.12 -20.92 -14.53
N THR A 250 10.62 -20.00 -15.35
CA THR A 250 9.91 -19.49 -16.54
C THR A 250 10.64 -19.76 -17.86
N GLY A 251 11.97 -19.94 -17.82
CA GLY A 251 12.81 -19.95 -19.02
C GLY A 251 13.03 -18.56 -19.62
N LEU A 252 12.79 -17.49 -18.85
CA LEU A 252 13.23 -16.13 -19.17
C LEU A 252 14.70 -15.92 -18.78
N ASP A 253 15.37 -14.94 -19.38
CA ASP A 253 16.68 -14.42 -18.94
C ASP A 253 16.62 -12.89 -18.84
N PHE A 254 16.91 -12.36 -17.64
CA PHE A 254 16.95 -10.92 -17.35
C PHE A 254 18.35 -10.31 -17.59
N GLY A 255 19.33 -11.12 -18.01
CA GLY A 255 20.68 -10.66 -18.31
C GLY A 255 21.34 -9.99 -17.10
N VAL A 256 21.88 -8.78 -17.30
CA VAL A 256 22.57 -8.01 -16.25
C VAL A 256 21.64 -7.48 -15.14
N LEU A 257 20.31 -7.48 -15.33
CA LEU A 257 19.39 -6.91 -14.33
C LEU A 257 19.37 -7.70 -13.01
N LYS A 258 19.74 -8.98 -13.02
CA LYS A 258 19.88 -9.80 -11.79
C LYS A 258 21.09 -9.42 -10.93
N GLU A 259 22.00 -8.58 -11.41
CA GLU A 259 23.10 -8.04 -10.61
C GLU A 259 22.64 -6.90 -9.67
N VAL A 260 21.50 -6.25 -9.96
CA VAL A 260 20.91 -5.16 -9.15
C VAL A 260 19.70 -5.58 -8.31
N ASP A 261 19.45 -6.89 -8.19
CA ASP A 261 18.44 -7.45 -7.28
C ASP A 261 18.78 -7.13 -5.81
N GLU A 262 17.83 -6.61 -5.03
CA GLU A 262 18.01 -6.31 -3.60
C GLU A 262 18.24 -7.59 -2.75
N LEU A 263 17.88 -8.77 -3.27
CA LEU A 263 18.13 -10.06 -2.62
C LEU A 263 19.45 -10.73 -3.04
N ALA A 264 20.10 -11.39 -2.08
CA ALA A 264 21.36 -12.09 -2.29
C ALA A 264 21.15 -13.51 -2.87
N ALA A 265 21.77 -13.79 -4.02
CA ALA A 265 21.58 -15.03 -4.78
C ALA A 265 22.10 -16.31 -4.08
N ASP A 266 23.01 -16.20 -3.12
CA ASP A 266 23.64 -17.33 -2.43
C ASP A 266 22.74 -18.05 -1.42
N GLN A 267 21.59 -17.47 -1.07
CA GLN A 267 20.66 -18.04 -0.06
C GLN A 267 19.50 -18.86 -0.66
N VAL A 268 19.29 -18.84 -1.98
CA VAL A 268 18.32 -19.73 -2.63
C VAL A 268 18.96 -21.11 -2.80
N ARG A 269 18.41 -22.14 -2.14
CA ARG A 269 18.85 -23.54 -2.30
C ARG A 269 18.33 -24.19 -3.58
N THR A 270 18.55 -23.55 -4.73
CA THR A 270 18.65 -24.27 -6.00
C THR A 270 19.95 -25.10 -6.00
N ARG A 271 19.96 -26.20 -6.76
CA ARG A 271 21.21 -26.93 -7.03
C ARG A 271 22.11 -26.04 -7.87
N SER A 272 23.43 -26.13 -7.68
CA SER A 272 24.40 -25.50 -8.57
C SER A 272 24.23 -26.07 -9.99
N VAL A 273 23.65 -25.28 -10.89
CA VAL A 273 23.62 -25.55 -12.32
C VAL A 273 25.00 -25.23 -12.87
N THR A 274 25.65 -26.17 -13.54
CA THR A 274 26.91 -25.94 -14.27
C THR A 274 26.64 -25.73 -15.75
N ASP A 275 27.55 -25.05 -16.47
CA ASP A 275 27.40 -24.78 -17.90
C ASP A 275 27.20 -26.08 -18.69
N GLY A 276 25.99 -26.27 -19.24
CA GLY A 276 25.57 -27.46 -19.98
C GLY A 276 24.49 -28.31 -19.29
N ASP A 277 24.16 -28.06 -18.01
CA ASP A 277 23.06 -28.73 -17.34
C ASP A 277 21.69 -28.25 -17.84
N VAL A 278 20.73 -29.17 -17.96
CA VAL A 278 19.34 -28.84 -18.30
C VAL A 278 18.67 -28.18 -17.08
N TRP A 279 18.05 -27.01 -17.28
CA TRP A 279 17.26 -26.32 -16.26
C TRP A 279 16.21 -27.26 -15.64
N PRO A 280 16.13 -27.39 -14.30
CA PRO A 280 15.18 -28.29 -13.67
C PRO A 280 13.74 -27.76 -13.82
N THR A 281 12.87 -28.54 -14.45
CA THR A 281 11.45 -28.24 -14.60
C THR A 281 10.78 -28.04 -13.23
N VAL A 282 9.89 -27.05 -13.14
CA VAL A 282 8.96 -26.91 -12.01
C VAL A 282 7.77 -27.84 -12.27
N GLU A 283 7.82 -29.04 -11.69
CA GLU A 283 6.77 -30.04 -11.89
C GLU A 283 5.52 -29.71 -11.08
N VAL A 284 5.67 -29.11 -9.88
CA VAL A 284 4.56 -28.73 -8.99
C VAL A 284 4.80 -27.40 -8.25
N ALA A 285 3.71 -26.73 -7.88
CA ALA A 285 3.74 -25.45 -7.14
C ALA A 285 4.51 -25.49 -5.79
N SER A 286 4.73 -26.68 -5.22
CA SER A 286 5.52 -26.85 -3.99
C SER A 286 7.03 -26.77 -4.23
N ASP A 287 7.53 -26.85 -5.46
CA ASP A 287 8.95 -26.74 -5.80
C ASP A 287 9.48 -25.31 -5.65
N ILE A 288 8.63 -24.31 -5.96
CA ILE A 288 8.88 -22.88 -5.72
C ILE A 288 9.27 -22.66 -4.24
N LYS A 289 10.50 -22.16 -3.99
CA LYS A 289 11.02 -21.84 -2.65
C LYS A 289 11.20 -20.33 -2.47
N TRP A 290 10.87 -19.85 -1.28
CA TRP A 290 10.98 -18.46 -0.85
C TRP A 290 12.37 -18.13 -0.26
N SER A 291 12.77 -16.86 -0.30
CA SER A 291 14.05 -16.37 0.22
C SER A 291 13.99 -16.04 1.72
N GLY A 292 15.15 -15.91 2.36
CA GLY A 292 15.28 -15.44 3.75
C GLY A 292 15.36 -13.91 3.88
N ASN A 293 15.43 -13.42 5.13
CA ASN A 293 15.39 -12.00 5.49
C ASN A 293 16.68 -11.18 5.17
N GLU A 294 17.63 -11.70 4.41
CA GLU A 294 18.97 -11.11 4.25
C GLU A 294 19.12 -10.39 2.90
N ARG A 295 19.38 -9.07 2.97
CA ARG A 295 19.56 -8.19 1.80
C ARG A 295 21.01 -8.19 1.32
N ARG A 296 21.20 -7.92 0.03
CA ARG A 296 22.51 -7.58 -0.54
C ARG A 296 22.87 -6.12 -0.25
N ALA A 297 24.18 -5.82 -0.21
CA ALA A 297 24.67 -4.44 -0.31
C ALA A 297 24.70 -4.00 -1.78
N ARG A 298 24.26 -2.78 -2.07
CA ARG A 298 23.93 -2.30 -3.43
C ARG A 298 25.16 -1.87 -4.26
N GLY A 299 24.97 -1.85 -5.59
CA GLY A 299 25.58 -0.85 -6.48
C GLY A 299 26.34 -1.41 -7.68
N LEU A 300 25.75 -1.30 -8.88
CA LEU A 300 26.39 -1.65 -10.16
C LEU A 300 26.79 -0.36 -10.89
N ARG A 301 27.78 0.35 -10.31
CA ARG A 301 28.31 1.67 -10.75
C ARG A 301 28.18 1.90 -12.26
N ALA A 302 27.22 2.75 -12.63
CA ALA A 302 26.70 2.94 -13.99
C ALA A 302 27.67 2.55 -15.13
N ALA A 303 27.41 1.39 -15.74
CA ALA A 303 28.16 0.84 -16.86
C ALA A 303 27.94 1.64 -18.15
N ARG A 304 28.49 2.86 -18.22
CA ARG A 304 28.66 3.62 -19.47
C ARG A 304 29.28 2.70 -20.53
N GLN A 305 28.61 2.53 -21.67
CA GLN A 305 29.03 1.60 -22.72
C GLN A 305 30.48 1.85 -23.16
N ALA A 306 31.39 1.00 -22.67
CA ALA A 306 32.81 1.04 -22.97
C ALA A 306 33.25 -0.33 -23.51
N SER A 307 33.13 -0.50 -24.83
CA SER A 307 33.58 -1.71 -25.52
C SER A 307 35.05 -2.03 -25.24
N ARG A 308 35.31 -3.19 -24.59
CA ARG A 308 36.58 -3.94 -24.64
C ARG A 308 36.40 -5.37 -24.11
N THR A 309 37.12 -6.30 -24.73
CA THR A 309 37.19 -7.72 -24.38
C THR A 309 38.44 -8.04 -23.55
N ARG A 310 38.36 -9.01 -22.60
CA ARG A 310 39.41 -10.03 -22.33
C ARG A 310 39.12 -11.01 -21.17
N SER A 311 39.21 -12.32 -21.49
CA SER A 311 39.80 -13.45 -20.74
C SER A 311 39.67 -13.60 -19.19
N THR A 312 38.97 -14.66 -18.78
CA THR A 312 39.38 -15.79 -17.87
C THR A 312 40.47 -15.57 -16.81
N PRO A 313 40.32 -16.10 -15.56
CA PRO A 313 40.71 -17.51 -15.29
C PRO A 313 40.05 -18.30 -14.10
N ALA A 314 40.21 -19.65 -14.18
CA ALA A 314 40.39 -20.66 -13.10
C ALA A 314 39.24 -21.14 -12.17
N GLU A 315 39.22 -22.46 -11.92
CA GLU A 315 38.46 -23.19 -10.87
C GLU A 315 39.16 -23.14 -9.49
N PRO A 316 38.55 -23.61 -8.37
CA PRO A 316 38.78 -25.02 -7.97
C PRO A 316 37.70 -25.75 -7.10
N SER A 317 37.59 -27.08 -7.33
CA SER A 317 37.35 -28.16 -6.33
C SER A 317 35.99 -28.35 -5.60
N GLN A 318 35.54 -29.62 -5.56
CA GLN A 318 34.48 -30.14 -4.67
C GLN A 318 35.05 -30.61 -3.30
N PRO A 319 34.20 -30.87 -2.28
CA PRO A 319 33.98 -32.29 -1.92
C PRO A 319 32.61 -32.71 -1.31
N ARG A 320 32.12 -33.86 -1.80
CA ARG A 320 31.45 -34.98 -1.08
C ARG A 320 30.01 -34.85 -0.53
N CYS A 321 29.23 -35.89 -0.82
CA CYS A 321 27.88 -36.14 -0.30
C CYS A 321 27.86 -36.91 1.04
N CYS A 322 26.77 -36.76 1.79
CA CYS A 322 26.25 -37.75 2.75
C CYS A 322 24.77 -38.02 2.42
N GLY A 323 24.34 -39.29 2.45
CA GLY A 323 23.05 -39.71 1.91
C GLY A 323 21.82 -39.36 2.77
N ARG A 324 20.64 -39.30 2.14
CA ARG A 324 19.33 -39.26 2.80
C ARG A 324 18.54 -40.53 2.46
N LYS A 325 17.60 -40.91 3.34
CA LYS A 325 16.51 -41.83 2.96
C LYS A 325 15.53 -41.11 2.01
N ALA A 326 14.84 -41.86 1.16
CA ALA A 326 13.82 -41.34 0.28
C ALA A 326 12.63 -40.75 1.07
N PHE A 327 11.91 -39.83 0.44
CA PHE A 327 10.66 -39.24 0.95
C PHE A 327 9.47 -40.08 0.49
N ASP A 328 8.48 -40.24 1.37
CA ASP A 328 7.25 -40.99 1.10
C ASP A 328 6.21 -40.07 0.45
N ALA A 329 5.95 -40.31 -0.84
CA ALA A 329 4.98 -39.54 -1.62
C ALA A 329 3.53 -39.98 -1.41
N GLU A 330 3.28 -41.25 -1.04
CA GLU A 330 1.92 -41.77 -0.84
C GLU A 330 1.32 -41.19 0.45
N GLY A 331 2.12 -41.08 1.51
CA GLY A 331 1.74 -40.41 2.75
C GLY A 331 1.36 -38.93 2.56
N ALA A 332 1.97 -38.23 1.59
CA ALA A 332 1.65 -36.84 1.27
C ALA A 332 0.29 -36.70 0.55
N ILE A 333 -0.03 -37.62 -0.36
CA ILE A 333 -1.33 -37.65 -1.06
C ILE A 333 -2.45 -38.00 -0.08
N ALA A 334 -2.23 -38.96 0.81
CA ALA A 334 -3.20 -39.35 1.84
C ALA A 334 -3.57 -38.18 2.78
N ALA A 335 -2.61 -37.32 3.13
CA ALA A 335 -2.86 -36.12 3.93
C ALA A 335 -3.82 -35.14 3.22
N LEU A 336 -3.65 -34.94 1.90
CA LEU A 336 -4.50 -34.05 1.10
C LEU A 336 -5.97 -34.52 1.08
N SER A 337 -6.19 -35.83 0.94
CA SER A 337 -7.54 -36.42 0.99
C SER A 337 -8.15 -36.42 2.40
N ALA A 338 -7.33 -36.54 3.45
CA ALA A 338 -7.79 -36.54 4.84
C ALA A 338 -8.33 -35.18 5.32
N ASP A 339 -7.91 -34.07 4.70
CA ASP A 339 -8.45 -32.74 5.00
C ASP A 339 -9.71 -32.42 4.19
N MET A 340 -9.83 -32.92 2.94
CA MET A 340 -11.08 -32.83 2.18
C MET A 340 -12.26 -33.50 2.91
N ALA A 341 -12.04 -34.63 3.56
CA ALA A 341 -13.09 -35.36 4.28
C ALA A 341 -13.74 -34.52 5.41
N ARG A 342 -12.95 -33.66 6.08
CA ARG A 342 -13.41 -32.87 7.24
C ARG A 342 -14.27 -31.66 6.86
N LEU A 343 -14.20 -31.20 5.60
CA LEU A 343 -15.02 -30.11 5.09
C LEU A 343 -16.48 -30.51 4.91
N VAL A 344 -16.76 -31.79 4.62
CA VAL A 344 -18.12 -32.29 4.35
C VAL A 344 -19.05 -32.11 5.56
N ASP A 345 -18.59 -32.46 6.77
CA ASP A 345 -19.37 -32.29 8.01
C ASP A 345 -19.67 -30.80 8.31
N SER A 346 -18.80 -29.88 7.88
CA SER A 346 -18.99 -28.44 8.11
C SER A 346 -20.09 -27.82 7.24
N ALA A 347 -20.37 -28.40 6.07
CA ALA A 347 -21.37 -27.89 5.14
C ALA A 347 -22.80 -28.01 5.69
N ALA A 348 -23.08 -29.08 6.43
CA ALA A 348 -24.38 -29.30 7.09
C ALA A 348 -24.72 -28.17 8.08
N TRP A 349 -23.74 -27.60 8.77
CA TRP A 349 -23.94 -26.51 9.74
C TRP A 349 -24.27 -25.15 9.09
N GLN A 350 -23.86 -24.92 7.84
CA GLN A 350 -24.12 -23.64 7.16
C GLN A 350 -25.56 -23.53 6.64
N ALA A 351 -26.19 -24.66 6.28
CA ALA A 351 -27.57 -24.69 5.79
C ALA A 351 -28.57 -24.07 6.78
N ASP A 352 -28.47 -24.41 8.07
CA ASP A 352 -29.35 -23.90 9.13
C ASP A 352 -29.29 -22.38 9.32
N ARG A 353 -28.16 -21.73 9.01
CA ARG A 353 -27.99 -20.28 9.22
C ARG A 353 -28.44 -19.43 8.04
N ALA A 354 -28.48 -20.00 6.83
CA ALA A 354 -28.92 -19.29 5.62
C ALA A 354 -30.41 -18.89 5.69
N ALA A 355 -31.25 -19.70 6.35
CA ALA A 355 -32.69 -19.44 6.51
C ALA A 355 -33.03 -18.19 7.36
N ALA A 356 -32.07 -17.63 8.10
CA ALA A 356 -32.35 -16.68 9.19
C ALA A 356 -32.23 -15.17 8.83
N ARG A 357 -31.87 -14.79 7.58
CA ARG A 357 -31.65 -13.36 7.22
C ARG A 357 -32.10 -12.99 5.80
N ALA A 358 -33.28 -12.38 5.69
CA ALA A 358 -33.74 -11.69 4.48
C ALA A 358 -33.52 -10.15 4.57
N PRO A 359 -33.07 -9.47 3.50
CA PRO A 359 -32.78 -8.04 3.53
C PRO A 359 -34.01 -7.15 3.27
N ARG A 360 -34.02 -5.93 3.84
CA ARG A 360 -34.94 -4.84 3.48
C ARG A 360 -34.40 -4.02 2.30
N LYS A 361 -35.28 -3.54 1.42
CA LYS A 361 -34.94 -2.64 0.31
C LYS A 361 -34.70 -1.20 0.77
N VAL A 362 -33.86 -0.47 0.05
CA VAL A 362 -33.69 0.99 0.11
C VAL A 362 -33.91 1.57 -1.31
N GLY A 363 -34.42 2.81 -1.41
CA GLY A 363 -34.81 3.44 -2.67
C GLY A 363 -33.66 3.94 -3.54
N GLY A 364 -33.96 4.20 -4.82
CA GLY A 364 -33.00 4.66 -5.82
C GLY A 364 -32.68 6.16 -5.79
N PRO A 365 -31.72 6.62 -6.63
CA PRO A 365 -31.19 7.99 -6.60
C PRO A 365 -32.16 9.03 -7.18
N ARG A 366 -32.03 10.27 -6.69
CA ARG A 366 -32.60 11.47 -7.33
C ARG A 366 -31.53 12.17 -8.17
N SER A 367 -31.95 12.74 -9.30
CA SER A 367 -31.16 13.69 -10.08
C SER A 367 -31.07 15.04 -9.35
N VAL A 368 -29.98 15.76 -9.60
CA VAL A 368 -29.82 17.17 -9.27
C VAL A 368 -29.61 17.93 -10.59
N VAL A 369 -30.36 19.00 -10.79
CA VAL A 369 -30.20 19.93 -11.92
C VAL A 369 -29.21 21.02 -11.51
N ALA A 370 -28.45 21.54 -12.46
CA ALA A 370 -27.59 22.71 -12.22
C ALA A 370 -28.40 23.98 -12.47
N ASP A 371 -28.40 24.88 -11.48
CA ASP A 371 -28.79 26.28 -11.62
C ASP A 371 -27.64 27.13 -11.05
N ASP A 372 -27.17 28.11 -11.84
CA ASP A 372 -26.14 29.06 -11.43
C ASP A 372 -26.81 30.29 -10.79
N ASP A 373 -26.62 30.50 -9.48
CA ASP A 373 -26.83 31.81 -8.87
C ASP A 373 -25.98 31.98 -7.60
N ALA A 374 -25.49 33.19 -7.34
CA ALA A 374 -24.39 33.42 -6.39
C ALA A 374 -24.84 33.62 -4.94
N ALA A 375 -24.43 32.73 -4.04
CA ALA A 375 -24.58 32.87 -2.59
C ALA A 375 -23.35 32.34 -1.83
N ALA A 376 -23.01 32.97 -0.70
CA ALA A 376 -21.95 32.50 0.20
C ALA A 376 -22.40 31.22 0.95
N ASP A 377 -21.46 30.31 1.29
CA ASP A 377 -21.77 29.08 2.04
C ASP A 377 -22.43 29.44 3.38
N PRO A 378 -23.71 29.06 3.60
CA PRO A 378 -24.46 29.46 4.79
C PRO A 378 -23.86 28.89 6.08
N HIS A 379 -23.05 27.83 6.00
CA HIS A 379 -22.32 27.30 7.15
C HIS A 379 -21.24 28.28 7.64
N VAL A 380 -20.57 28.97 6.71
CA VAL A 380 -19.54 29.98 7.05
C VAL A 380 -20.17 31.22 7.68
N ALA A 381 -21.31 31.67 7.16
CA ALA A 381 -22.09 32.75 7.78
C ALA A 381 -22.50 32.38 9.22
N ALA A 382 -23.14 31.22 9.40
CA ALA A 382 -23.57 30.73 10.71
C ALA A 382 -22.42 30.64 11.72
N MET A 383 -21.23 30.15 11.32
CA MET A 383 -20.05 30.12 12.20
C MET A 383 -19.59 31.52 12.63
N VAL A 384 -19.62 32.51 11.73
CA VAL A 384 -19.19 33.89 12.04
C VAL A 384 -20.21 34.61 12.94
N ASP A 385 -21.50 34.33 12.77
CA ASP A 385 -22.55 34.92 13.62
C ASP A 385 -22.54 34.33 15.02
N ALA A 386 -22.36 33.00 15.14
CA ALA A 386 -22.18 32.26 16.39
C ALA A 386 -20.86 32.59 17.14
N ALA A 387 -19.92 33.24 16.48
CA ALA A 387 -18.65 33.66 17.06
C ALA A 387 -18.79 34.99 17.84
N PRO A 388 -18.24 35.09 19.06
CA PRO A 388 -18.14 36.35 19.79
C PRO A 388 -17.41 37.42 18.95
N PRO A 389 -17.77 38.71 19.03
CA PRO A 389 -17.27 39.73 18.10
C PRO A 389 -15.75 39.78 17.93
N ALA A 390 -15.00 39.65 19.03
CA ALA A 390 -13.53 39.65 19.02
C ALA A 390 -12.89 38.46 18.27
N LEU A 391 -13.65 37.39 18.01
CA LEU A 391 -13.19 36.21 17.29
C LEU A 391 -13.69 36.13 15.84
N ARG A 392 -14.55 37.06 15.40
CA ARG A 392 -15.14 37.00 14.06
C ARG A 392 -14.10 37.03 12.96
N ASP A 393 -12.99 37.74 13.14
CA ASP A 393 -11.90 37.75 12.16
C ASP A 393 -11.01 36.50 12.22
N GLN A 394 -10.88 35.86 13.39
CA GLN A 394 -10.26 34.53 13.52
C GLN A 394 -11.15 33.46 12.88
N VAL A 395 -12.47 33.52 13.04
CA VAL A 395 -13.40 32.59 12.39
C VAL A 395 -13.51 32.86 10.89
N ARG A 396 -13.43 34.13 10.44
CA ARG A 396 -13.23 34.46 9.02
C ARG A 396 -11.85 34.07 8.51
N ALA A 397 -10.84 33.89 9.36
CA ALA A 397 -9.54 33.33 8.97
C ALA A 397 -9.61 31.80 8.85
N PHE A 398 -10.28 31.15 9.79
CA PHE A 398 -10.55 29.71 9.84
C PHE A 398 -11.47 29.26 8.70
N SER A 399 -12.58 29.95 8.45
CA SER A 399 -13.57 29.59 7.42
C SER A 399 -13.31 30.27 6.06
N ARG A 400 -12.12 30.83 5.82
CA ARG A 400 -11.76 31.62 4.62
C ARG A 400 -11.66 30.82 3.30
N SER A 401 -12.10 29.57 3.27
CA SER A 401 -12.08 28.70 2.10
C SER A 401 -13.35 28.78 1.23
N VAL A 402 -14.28 29.70 1.53
CA VAL A 402 -15.43 30.00 0.67
C VAL A 402 -15.47 31.49 0.31
N THR A 403 -14.99 31.81 -0.90
CA THR A 403 -15.17 33.10 -1.55
C THR A 403 -15.38 32.94 -3.06
N GLU A 404 -16.63 33.07 -3.49
CA GLU A 404 -17.13 33.65 -4.76
C GLU A 404 -16.64 33.18 -6.16
N GLN A 405 -15.56 32.41 -6.35
CA GLN A 405 -15.09 32.07 -7.72
C GLN A 405 -14.76 30.60 -8.03
N GLY A 406 -14.67 29.69 -7.06
CA GLY A 406 -14.60 28.23 -7.31
C GLY A 406 -13.38 27.68 -8.09
N GLN A 407 -12.48 28.56 -8.54
CA GLN A 407 -11.22 28.32 -9.24
C GLN A 407 -10.18 29.23 -8.57
N VAL A 408 -8.89 28.93 -8.46
CA VAL A 408 -7.97 28.01 -9.16
C VAL A 408 -7.18 27.26 -8.03
N ALA A 409 -6.81 25.97 -8.09
CA ALA A 409 -6.08 25.34 -9.18
C ALA A 409 -6.42 23.85 -9.43
N ARG A 410 -7.03 23.58 -10.59
CA ARG A 410 -6.73 22.41 -11.43
C ARG A 410 -6.35 22.94 -12.82
N GLY A 411 -5.16 23.54 -12.90
CA GLY A 411 -4.65 24.28 -14.05
C GLY A 411 -3.97 25.59 -13.62
N GLU A 412 -3.00 26.05 -14.40
CA GLU A 412 -2.44 27.41 -14.44
C GLU A 412 -2.04 28.11 -13.13
N ARG A 413 -1.24 27.42 -12.30
CA ARG A 413 0.19 27.76 -12.15
C ARG A 413 0.90 26.64 -11.39
N LEU A 414 2.07 26.23 -11.88
CA LEU A 414 2.99 25.44 -11.08
C LEU A 414 3.44 26.28 -9.87
N PRO A 415 3.50 25.74 -8.64
CA PRO A 415 4.30 26.37 -7.60
C PRO A 415 5.75 26.47 -8.12
N ALA A 416 6.38 27.62 -7.93
CA ALA A 416 7.76 27.82 -8.37
C ALA A 416 8.68 26.90 -7.56
N SER A 417 9.34 25.95 -8.26
CA SER A 417 9.99 24.75 -7.74
C SER A 417 9.04 23.62 -7.30
N ALA A 418 9.26 22.42 -7.88
CA ALA A 418 8.51 21.20 -7.59
C ALA A 418 9.09 20.48 -6.36
N ARG A 419 8.92 21.06 -5.16
CA ARG A 419 9.47 20.50 -3.91
C ARG A 419 8.49 20.28 -2.75
N GLU A 420 7.24 20.76 -2.85
CA GLU A 420 6.26 20.65 -1.76
C GLU A 420 4.92 20.07 -2.26
N ASN A 421 4.90 18.78 -2.58
CA ASN A 421 3.66 18.04 -2.81
C ASN A 421 3.86 16.54 -2.55
N SER A 422 3.46 16.09 -1.37
CA SER A 422 3.59 14.70 -0.88
C SER A 422 2.53 14.52 0.20
N ARG A 423 1.84 13.36 0.29
CA ARG A 423 0.58 13.22 1.07
C ARG A 423 0.39 11.82 1.71
N VAL A 424 -0.27 11.51 2.85
CA VAL A 424 -1.11 12.16 3.92
C VAL A 424 -1.81 13.43 3.52
N ILE A 425 -3.12 13.59 3.80
CA ILE A 425 -3.91 14.72 3.29
C ILE A 425 -3.17 16.04 3.61
N GLY A 426 -2.46 16.59 2.61
CA GLY A 426 -1.64 17.80 2.72
C GLY A 426 -0.11 17.67 2.89
N GLY A 427 0.47 16.57 3.37
CA GLY A 427 1.88 16.54 3.78
C GLY A 427 2.65 15.21 3.73
N GLY A 428 3.97 15.34 3.59
CA GLY A 428 4.84 14.35 2.95
C GLY A 428 5.48 13.27 3.80
N LEU A 429 6.19 12.35 3.11
CA LEU A 429 7.01 11.30 3.72
C LEU A 429 7.94 11.88 4.79
N VAL A 430 7.94 11.22 5.95
CA VAL A 430 8.93 11.49 7.00
C VAL A 430 10.23 10.77 6.64
N PRO A 431 11.38 11.47 6.56
CA PRO A 431 12.67 10.80 6.33
C PRO A 431 13.03 9.83 7.46
N PRO A 432 13.78 8.74 7.18
CA PRO A 432 14.31 7.85 8.22
C PRO A 432 15.06 8.64 9.30
N GLY A 433 14.86 8.29 10.57
CA GLY A 433 15.42 9.01 11.71
C GLY A 433 14.61 10.22 12.19
N ALA A 434 13.65 10.75 11.41
CA ALA A 434 12.77 11.83 11.85
C ALA A 434 11.50 11.29 12.56
N PHE A 435 11.01 12.05 13.55
CA PHE A 435 9.82 11.71 14.36
C PHE A 435 9.83 10.25 14.87
N LEU A 436 10.95 9.80 15.44
CA LEU A 436 11.13 8.43 15.94
C LEU A 436 10.11 8.01 17.02
N HIS A 437 9.66 8.99 17.80
CA HIS A 437 8.63 8.81 18.83
C HIS A 437 7.20 8.86 18.28
N CYS A 438 6.98 9.19 17.01
CA CYS A 438 5.74 8.84 16.31
C CYS A 438 5.81 7.36 15.92
N VAL A 439 4.92 6.55 16.49
CA VAL A 439 4.93 5.09 16.41
C VAL A 439 3.60 4.58 15.86
N CYS A 440 3.62 3.47 15.11
CA CYS A 440 2.39 2.78 14.75
C CYS A 440 2.08 1.72 15.82
N ILE A 441 0.81 1.52 16.10
CA ILE A 441 0.33 0.67 17.20
C ILE A 441 -0.82 -0.22 16.73
N GLY A 442 -1.08 -1.32 17.43
CA GLY A 442 -2.34 -2.04 17.30
C GLY A 442 -2.17 -3.55 17.46
N THR A 443 -2.79 -4.30 16.56
CA THR A 443 -2.74 -5.77 16.49
C THR A 443 -2.11 -6.20 15.17
N PRO A 444 -1.92 -7.50 14.90
CA PRO A 444 -1.59 -7.97 13.54
C PRO A 444 -2.62 -7.52 12.47
N ASN A 445 -3.88 -7.29 12.86
CA ASN A 445 -5.01 -7.16 11.94
C ASN A 445 -5.50 -5.71 11.73
N TRP A 446 -5.04 -4.74 12.52
CA TRP A 446 -5.38 -3.32 12.40
C TRP A 446 -4.30 -2.42 12.99
N GLY A 447 -4.21 -1.16 12.53
CA GLY A 447 -3.25 -0.16 13.03
C GLY A 447 -3.86 1.22 13.36
N CYS A 448 -3.35 1.85 14.41
CA CYS A 448 -3.47 3.27 14.76
C CYS A 448 -2.07 3.91 14.84
N THR A 449 -1.99 5.19 15.17
CA THR A 449 -0.76 5.90 15.53
C THR A 449 -0.69 6.12 17.06
N GLY A 450 0.50 6.36 17.58
CA GLY A 450 0.74 6.75 18.96
C GLY A 450 2.02 7.58 19.12
N VAL A 451 2.26 8.06 20.34
CA VAL A 451 3.41 8.91 20.70
C VAL A 451 4.16 8.33 21.89
N LEU A 452 5.43 7.98 21.71
CA LEU A 452 6.32 7.65 22.82
C LEU A 452 6.61 8.92 23.64
N VAL A 453 6.21 8.96 24.91
CA VAL A 453 6.34 10.12 25.82
C VAL A 453 7.27 9.88 27.02
N ALA A 454 7.59 8.61 27.30
CA ALA A 454 8.72 8.19 28.11
C ALA A 454 9.20 6.81 27.59
N PRO A 455 10.38 6.29 27.96
CA PRO A 455 10.95 5.11 27.32
C PRO A 455 10.06 3.85 27.33
N GLN A 456 9.13 3.71 28.28
CA GLN A 456 8.14 2.62 28.32
C GLN A 456 6.68 3.10 28.30
N VAL A 457 6.42 4.34 27.87
CA VAL A 457 5.08 4.95 27.87
C VAL A 457 4.76 5.54 26.50
N VAL A 458 3.73 5.01 25.86
CA VAL A 458 3.15 5.53 24.62
C VAL A 458 1.74 6.07 24.91
N LEU A 459 1.40 7.23 24.35
CA LEU A 459 0.02 7.74 24.34
C LEU A 459 -0.63 7.48 22.98
N THR A 460 -1.95 7.31 22.99
CA THR A 460 -2.79 7.15 21.79
C THR A 460 -4.24 7.50 22.13
N ALA A 461 -5.17 7.33 21.19
CA ALA A 461 -6.60 7.54 21.38
C ALA A 461 -7.26 6.36 22.12
N ALA A 462 -8.35 6.61 22.83
CA ALA A 462 -9.14 5.58 23.51
C ALA A 462 -9.95 4.72 22.53
N HIS A 463 -10.42 5.30 21.42
CA HIS A 463 -11.14 4.55 20.39
C HIS A 463 -10.27 3.52 19.64
N CYS A 464 -8.94 3.58 19.77
CA CYS A 464 -8.01 2.52 19.34
C CYS A 464 -7.97 1.32 20.32
N GLY A 465 -8.81 1.29 21.35
CA GLY A 465 -9.05 0.10 22.16
C GLY A 465 -8.00 -0.21 23.23
N ALA A 466 -8.08 -1.43 23.77
CA ALA A 466 -7.23 -1.93 24.86
C ALA A 466 -6.49 -3.23 24.48
N GLU A 467 -6.81 -3.82 23.34
CA GLU A 467 -6.23 -5.02 22.73
C GLU A 467 -4.91 -4.75 21.96
N ILE A 468 -4.41 -3.51 22.04
CA ILE A 468 -3.12 -3.07 21.48
C ILE A 468 -2.01 -3.98 22.02
N SER A 469 -1.39 -4.74 21.14
CA SER A 469 -0.46 -5.83 21.46
C SER A 469 0.95 -5.60 20.88
N ARG A 470 1.07 -4.81 19.81
CA ARG A 470 2.37 -4.41 19.22
C ARG A 470 2.49 -2.90 19.06
N ILE A 471 3.72 -2.40 19.24
CA ILE A 471 4.16 -1.05 18.89
C ILE A 471 5.33 -1.16 17.91
N MET A 472 5.32 -0.37 16.85
CA MET A 472 6.35 -0.33 15.81
C MET A 472 7.07 1.01 15.88
N VAL A 473 8.32 0.96 16.36
CA VAL A 473 9.11 2.14 16.76
C VAL A 473 10.17 2.49 15.72
N GLY A 474 10.34 3.79 15.46
CA GLY A 474 11.38 4.33 14.58
C GLY A 474 10.94 4.44 13.13
N GLY A 475 10.66 3.30 12.49
CA GLY A 475 10.59 3.19 11.03
C GLY A 475 9.53 4.04 10.33
N THR A 476 9.75 4.26 9.03
CA THR A 476 8.92 5.14 8.19
C THR A 476 7.85 4.41 7.37
N MET A 477 8.01 3.10 7.15
CA MET A 477 6.95 2.20 6.68
C MET A 477 6.81 1.05 7.67
N VAL A 478 5.60 0.60 7.99
CA VAL A 478 5.37 -0.42 9.04
C VAL A 478 4.25 -1.41 8.73
N LEU A 479 3.42 -1.17 7.72
CA LEU A 479 2.43 -2.12 7.19
C LEU A 479 2.48 -2.10 5.65
N PRO A 480 2.24 -3.23 4.97
CA PRO A 480 2.41 -4.60 5.46
C PRO A 480 3.90 -5.02 5.41
N GLN A 481 4.50 -5.22 6.58
CA GLN A 481 5.75 -5.96 6.83
C GLN A 481 7.09 -5.41 6.25
N LEU A 482 7.11 -4.55 5.21
CA LEU A 482 8.36 -4.11 4.56
C LEU A 482 9.07 -2.91 5.25
N SER A 483 9.70 -3.20 6.39
CA SER A 483 10.71 -2.34 7.02
C SER A 483 11.80 -3.15 7.72
N ALA A 484 13.01 -2.59 7.76
CA ALA A 484 14.15 -3.08 8.57
C ALA A 484 14.53 -2.08 9.70
N ASP A 485 13.98 -0.87 9.63
CA ASP A 485 14.16 0.28 10.52
C ASP A 485 13.08 0.38 11.62
N ALA A 486 11.99 -0.38 11.54
CA ALA A 486 10.95 -0.47 12.54
C ALA A 486 11.21 -1.60 13.55
N ARG A 487 11.51 -1.25 14.81
CA ARG A 487 11.61 -2.25 15.88
C ARG A 487 10.23 -2.48 16.50
N VAL A 488 9.75 -3.72 16.43
CA VAL A 488 8.54 -4.16 17.16
C VAL A 488 8.87 -4.22 18.66
N VAL A 489 7.96 -3.69 19.49
CA VAL A 489 8.01 -3.74 20.96
C VAL A 489 6.68 -4.25 21.49
N SER A 490 6.74 -5.23 22.40
CA SER A 490 5.57 -5.82 23.05
C SER A 490 4.91 -4.86 24.05
N VAL A 491 3.59 -4.97 24.15
CA VAL A 491 2.76 -4.18 25.08
C VAL A 491 2.46 -4.99 26.34
N ARG A 492 2.89 -4.45 27.48
CA ARG A 492 2.60 -4.99 28.82
C ARG A 492 1.15 -4.78 29.22
N ARG A 493 0.60 -3.60 28.90
CA ARG A 493 -0.79 -3.20 29.18
C ARG A 493 -1.16 -1.92 28.44
N ALA A 494 -2.33 -1.87 27.79
CA ALA A 494 -3.01 -0.63 27.43
C ALA A 494 -4.04 -0.24 28.50
N VAL A 495 -4.21 1.07 28.73
CA VAL A 495 -5.11 1.62 29.75
C VAL A 495 -5.90 2.78 29.14
N VAL A 496 -7.14 2.51 28.77
CA VAL A 496 -8.13 3.51 28.33
C VAL A 496 -8.49 4.44 29.50
N HIS A 497 -8.71 5.73 29.23
CA HIS A 497 -9.18 6.67 30.24
C HIS A 497 -10.52 6.21 30.88
N PRO A 498 -10.66 6.19 32.21
CA PRO A 498 -11.84 5.60 32.87
C PRO A 498 -13.16 6.33 32.55
N ASN A 499 -13.08 7.61 32.17
CA ASN A 499 -14.24 8.40 31.76
C ASN A 499 -14.34 8.53 30.22
N TYR A 500 -13.71 7.64 29.45
CA TYR A 500 -13.86 7.64 27.99
C TYR A 500 -15.31 7.31 27.59
N SER A 501 -15.90 8.11 26.70
CA SER A 501 -17.22 7.83 26.13
C SER A 501 -17.27 8.09 24.63
N ALA A 502 -17.31 7.02 23.84
CA ALA A 502 -17.42 7.07 22.38
C ALA A 502 -18.61 7.93 21.91
N HIS A 503 -19.75 7.84 22.60
CA HIS A 503 -20.95 8.63 22.29
C HIS A 503 -21.14 9.75 23.33
N PRO A 504 -21.53 10.97 22.94
CA PRO A 504 -21.84 11.41 21.58
C PRO A 504 -20.63 12.00 20.81
N ARG A 505 -19.42 12.03 21.39
CA ARG A 505 -18.29 12.86 20.90
C ARG A 505 -16.88 12.26 21.11
N ASN A 506 -16.69 10.98 21.41
CA ASN A 506 -15.40 10.46 21.90
C ASN A 506 -14.83 11.33 23.04
N GLU A 507 -15.58 11.51 24.12
CA GLU A 507 -15.14 12.36 25.23
C GLU A 507 -14.03 11.65 26.04
N ASN A 508 -12.98 12.38 26.41
CA ASN A 508 -11.74 11.85 27.01
C ASN A 508 -11.05 10.74 26.17
N ASP A 509 -10.90 10.96 24.85
CA ASP A 509 -10.32 10.01 23.89
C ASP A 509 -8.79 9.83 24.02
N ILE A 510 -8.34 9.25 25.13
CA ILE A 510 -6.91 9.00 25.41
C ILE A 510 -6.67 7.64 26.10
N THR A 511 -5.59 6.97 25.68
CA THR A 511 -5.07 5.70 26.23
C THR A 511 -3.60 5.85 26.58
N VAL A 512 -3.19 5.29 27.73
CA VAL A 512 -1.79 5.08 28.12
C VAL A 512 -1.40 3.63 27.81
N VAL A 513 -0.40 3.43 26.99
CA VAL A 513 0.17 2.11 26.65
C VAL A 513 1.53 1.95 27.32
N ILE A 514 1.67 0.88 28.11
CA ILE A 514 2.90 0.53 28.83
C ILE A 514 3.64 -0.56 28.05
N LEU A 515 4.92 -0.34 27.77
CA LEU A 515 5.78 -1.28 27.02
C LEU A 515 6.47 -2.27 27.96
N ASP A 516 6.67 -3.51 27.53
CA ASP A 516 7.42 -4.52 28.30
C ASP A 516 8.90 -4.14 28.49
N ALA A 517 9.49 -3.49 27.48
CA ALA A 517 10.89 -3.05 27.48
C ALA A 517 11.04 -1.62 26.92
N PRO A 518 12.07 -0.86 27.32
CA PRO A 518 12.32 0.47 26.79
C PRO A 518 12.43 0.54 25.27
N ALA A 519 11.77 1.54 24.69
CA ALA A 519 12.00 2.02 23.34
C ALA A 519 13.39 2.68 23.25
N LEU A 520 14.21 2.25 22.28
CA LEU A 520 15.58 2.75 22.09
C LEU A 520 15.61 4.03 21.22
N VAL A 521 14.66 4.94 21.45
CA VAL A 521 14.57 6.24 20.76
C VAL A 521 14.17 7.34 21.73
N PRO A 522 14.56 8.62 21.49
CA PRO A 522 14.17 9.74 22.36
C PRO A 522 12.65 9.96 22.38
N PRO A 523 11.99 9.97 23.56
CA PRO A 523 10.58 10.30 23.69
C PRO A 523 10.25 11.75 23.29
N ALA A 524 8.98 12.02 23.02
CA ALA A 524 8.45 13.35 22.76
C ALA A 524 8.38 14.18 24.06
N PRO A 525 9.01 15.38 24.14
CA PRO A 525 8.70 16.36 25.17
C PRO A 525 7.28 16.91 24.98
N PHE A 526 6.60 17.28 26.06
CA PHE A 526 5.27 17.92 26.00
C PHE A 526 5.42 19.41 25.69
N ALA A 527 4.47 19.95 24.93
CA ALA A 527 4.34 21.39 24.77
C ALA A 527 3.56 21.99 25.94
N THR A 528 4.03 23.09 26.50
CA THR A 528 3.31 23.83 27.54
C THR A 528 2.12 24.59 26.94
N PRO A 529 1.09 24.93 27.74
CA PRO A 529 -0.04 25.74 27.25
C PRO A 529 0.37 27.08 26.63
N ALA A 530 1.48 27.68 27.07
CA ALA A 530 2.03 28.91 26.51
C ALA A 530 2.67 28.68 25.12
N GLU A 531 3.45 27.61 24.96
CA GLU A 531 4.06 27.24 23.66
C GLU A 531 2.99 26.88 22.62
N ILE A 532 1.93 26.18 23.03
CA ILE A 532 0.79 25.85 22.16
C ILE A 532 0.02 27.12 21.76
N GLY A 533 -0.16 28.07 22.68
CA GLY A 533 -0.80 29.35 22.41
C GLY A 533 0.04 30.33 21.55
N ALA A 534 1.35 30.12 21.48
CA ALA A 534 2.29 30.93 20.68
C ALA A 534 2.68 30.29 19.33
N ALA A 535 2.15 29.11 19.01
CA ALA A 535 2.56 28.34 17.84
C ALA A 535 2.02 28.94 16.52
N ALA A 536 2.92 29.24 15.58
CA ALA A 536 2.56 29.72 14.25
C ALA A 536 2.03 28.62 13.30
N ALA A 537 2.34 27.35 13.60
CA ALA A 537 1.86 26.17 12.87
C ALA A 537 1.93 24.92 13.77
N PHE A 538 1.17 23.90 13.39
CA PHE A 538 1.16 22.57 13.99
C PHE A 538 1.66 21.54 12.98
N GLU A 539 2.43 20.57 13.43
CA GLU A 539 2.92 19.45 12.61
C GLU A 539 2.16 18.19 12.99
N ILE A 540 1.24 17.74 12.15
CA ILE A 540 0.52 16.48 12.34
C ILE A 540 1.34 15.38 11.67
N VAL A 541 1.65 14.30 12.40
CA VAL A 541 2.44 13.19 11.88
C VAL A 541 1.76 11.86 12.20
N GLY A 542 1.61 10.98 11.22
CA GLY A 542 1.02 9.66 11.47
C GLY A 542 1.17 8.68 10.32
N PHE A 543 0.55 7.52 10.49
CA PHE A 543 0.59 6.37 9.57
C PHE A 543 -0.78 6.09 8.93
N GLY A 544 -1.71 7.04 8.95
CA GLY A 544 -3.06 6.90 8.41
C GLY A 544 -3.16 6.97 6.88
N TYR A 545 -4.38 6.87 6.39
CA TYR A 545 -4.65 6.97 4.95
C TYR A 545 -4.30 8.34 4.38
N ASN A 546 -3.83 8.38 3.13
CA ASN A 546 -3.45 9.62 2.45
C ASN A 546 -4.54 10.30 1.63
N ASP A 547 -5.69 9.64 1.43
CA ASP A 547 -6.81 10.08 0.63
C ASP A 547 -8.13 9.81 1.40
N PRO A 548 -9.04 10.79 1.58
CA PRO A 548 -10.33 10.55 2.25
C PRO A 548 -11.26 9.61 1.46
N MET A 549 -10.99 9.39 0.17
CA MET A 549 -11.80 8.60 -0.74
C MET A 549 -11.15 7.25 -1.11
N ARG A 550 -9.90 6.98 -0.71
CA ARG A 550 -9.19 5.71 -1.00
C ARG A 550 -8.39 5.24 0.23
N PRO A 551 -8.47 3.96 0.62
CA PRO A 551 -7.72 3.43 1.76
C PRO A 551 -6.25 3.13 1.40
N LEU A 552 -5.51 4.15 0.95
CA LEU A 552 -4.12 4.06 0.49
C LEU A 552 -3.15 4.68 1.51
N GLY A 553 -1.90 4.22 1.52
CA GLY A 553 -0.81 4.77 2.32
C GLY A 553 -0.82 4.43 3.82
N LEU A 554 -1.76 3.59 4.29
CA LEU A 554 -1.82 3.13 5.69
C LEU A 554 -0.54 2.36 6.04
N GLY A 555 0.10 2.76 7.14
CA GLY A 555 1.39 2.19 7.54
C GLY A 555 2.61 2.95 7.01
N THR A 556 2.46 4.05 6.27
CA THR A 556 3.59 4.90 5.87
C THR A 556 3.54 6.26 6.57
N LYS A 557 4.60 6.56 7.34
CA LYS A 557 4.76 7.72 8.20
C LYS A 557 4.88 9.01 7.39
N ARG A 558 3.95 9.94 7.57
CA ARG A 558 3.91 11.20 6.84
C ARG A 558 3.55 12.38 7.76
N ARG A 559 3.92 13.61 7.35
CA ARG A 559 3.87 14.85 8.13
C ARG A 559 3.18 15.97 7.36
N VAL A 560 2.16 16.61 7.92
CA VAL A 560 1.54 17.83 7.39
C VAL A 560 1.65 19.01 8.36
N THR A 561 2.17 20.13 7.85
CA THR A 561 2.20 21.42 8.56
C THR A 561 0.89 22.15 8.34
N ILE A 562 0.12 22.40 9.40
CA ILE A 562 -1.11 23.22 9.37
C ILE A 562 -0.84 24.55 10.07
N ASP A 563 -1.00 25.62 9.30
CA ASP A 563 -0.69 27.00 9.68
C ASP A 563 -1.78 27.57 10.63
N LEU A 564 -1.39 28.45 11.57
CA LEU A 564 -2.26 29.00 12.63
C LEU A 564 -3.65 29.51 12.16
N PRO A 565 -3.83 30.13 10.97
CA PRO A 565 -5.16 30.50 10.47
C PRO A 565 -6.16 29.34 10.30
N ALA A 566 -5.70 28.09 10.30
CA ALA A 566 -6.53 26.88 10.26
C ALA A 566 -6.51 26.09 11.58
N ILE A 567 -6.22 26.75 12.71
CA ILE A 567 -6.27 26.18 14.06
C ILE A 567 -7.37 26.89 14.88
N MET A 568 -8.17 26.12 15.61
CA MET A 568 -9.15 26.64 16.57
C MET A 568 -8.89 26.01 17.94
N ALA A 569 -8.18 26.73 18.81
CA ALA A 569 -7.83 26.32 20.16
C ALA A 569 -8.27 27.39 21.18
N ARG A 570 -8.60 26.98 22.41
CA ARG A 570 -8.97 27.91 23.48
C ARG A 570 -7.74 28.52 24.15
N THR A 571 -7.54 29.83 23.99
CA THR A 571 -6.61 30.63 24.79
C THR A 571 -7.20 30.86 26.19
N PRO A 572 -6.41 30.91 27.28
CA PRO A 572 -6.94 31.27 28.61
C PRO A 572 -7.72 32.58 28.60
N GLY A 573 -8.90 32.59 29.24
CA GLY A 573 -9.82 33.73 29.23
C GLY A 573 -10.67 33.89 27.96
N GLN A 574 -10.35 33.20 26.86
CA GLN A 574 -11.13 33.26 25.62
C GLN A 574 -12.47 32.53 25.78
N ALA A 575 -13.55 33.21 25.40
CA ALA A 575 -14.87 32.63 25.19
C ALA A 575 -15.03 32.31 23.70
N LEU A 576 -15.51 31.11 23.35
CA LEU A 576 -15.62 30.63 21.97
C LEU A 576 -17.06 30.66 21.41
N GLY A 577 -18.04 31.12 22.20
CA GLY A 577 -19.46 31.08 21.80
C GLY A 577 -19.93 29.65 21.53
N GLU A 578 -20.73 29.45 20.48
CA GLU A 578 -21.28 28.14 20.12
C GLU A 578 -20.34 27.31 19.22
N LEU A 579 -19.20 27.86 18.80
CA LEU A 579 -18.22 27.20 17.92
C LEU A 579 -17.83 25.76 18.37
N PRO A 580 -17.62 25.46 19.68
CA PRO A 580 -17.30 24.11 20.11
C PRO A 580 -18.46 23.12 19.94
N ALA A 581 -19.71 23.58 20.03
CA ALA A 581 -20.89 22.77 19.77
C ALA A 581 -21.08 22.53 18.26
N MET A 582 -20.84 23.55 17.43
CA MET A 582 -20.89 23.44 15.96
C MET A 582 -19.83 22.47 15.42
N LEU A 583 -18.58 22.64 15.86
CA LEU A 583 -17.43 21.83 15.40
C LEU A 583 -17.29 20.49 16.14
N GLY A 584 -17.96 20.31 17.29
CA GLY A 584 -18.04 19.03 18.01
C GLY A 584 -16.87 18.71 18.95
N PHE A 585 -16.13 19.71 19.41
CA PHE A 585 -14.98 19.56 20.31
C PHE A 585 -15.24 20.14 21.71
N ASN A 586 -14.53 19.63 22.72
CA ASN A 586 -14.51 20.17 24.07
C ASN A 586 -13.35 21.19 24.20
N PRO A 587 -13.62 22.49 24.45
CA PRO A 587 -12.60 23.53 24.37
C PRO A 587 -11.66 23.59 25.59
N ASP A 588 -11.86 22.76 26.61
CA ASP A 588 -10.98 22.71 27.78
C ASP A 588 -9.82 21.72 27.59
N TYR A 589 -10.05 20.64 26.85
CA TYR A 589 -9.08 19.58 26.58
C TYR A 589 -8.93 19.15 25.11
N GLU A 590 -9.54 19.86 24.16
CA GLU A 590 -9.37 19.61 22.72
C GLU A 590 -9.15 20.90 21.93
N PHE A 591 -8.63 20.76 20.71
CA PHE A 591 -8.57 21.81 19.70
C PHE A 591 -8.86 21.23 18.31
N VAL A 592 -9.19 22.10 17.35
CA VAL A 592 -9.34 21.74 15.94
C VAL A 592 -8.09 22.18 15.17
N ALA A 593 -7.60 21.34 14.26
CA ALA A 593 -6.60 21.70 13.27
C ALA A 593 -7.02 21.20 11.88
N GLY A 594 -6.86 22.06 10.87
CA GLY A 594 -7.37 21.83 9.52
C GLY A 594 -8.80 22.36 9.33
N ARG A 595 -9.27 22.33 8.09
CA ARG A 595 -10.58 22.84 7.68
C ARG A 595 -11.00 22.33 6.29
N LYS A 596 -12.31 22.38 6.02
CA LYS A 596 -12.93 22.20 4.70
C LYS A 596 -12.17 22.94 3.59
N MET A 597 -11.85 22.21 2.53
CA MET A 597 -11.08 22.66 1.34
C MET A 597 -9.63 23.12 1.59
N LEU A 598 -9.04 22.96 2.78
CA LEU A 598 -7.60 23.21 2.95
C LEU A 598 -6.73 22.15 2.24
N GLY A 599 -7.26 20.94 2.10
CA GLY A 599 -6.50 19.80 1.61
C GLY A 599 -5.31 19.45 2.51
N LYS A 600 -5.36 19.83 3.80
CA LYS A 600 -4.42 19.46 4.88
C LYS A 600 -5.23 18.98 6.09
N ASP A 601 -5.09 17.71 6.48
CA ASP A 601 -5.77 17.09 7.65
C ASP A 601 -5.15 15.72 8.01
N SER A 602 -5.51 15.18 9.18
CA SER A 602 -5.33 13.76 9.56
C SER A 602 -6.43 12.88 8.97
N CYS A 603 -6.20 11.57 8.76
CA CYS A 603 -7.25 10.60 8.42
C CYS A 603 -7.21 9.31 9.27
N ASN A 604 -8.10 8.34 8.98
CA ASN A 604 -8.19 7.08 9.73
C ASN A 604 -6.83 6.36 9.74
N GLY A 605 -6.41 5.90 10.92
CA GLY A 605 -5.07 5.35 11.18
C GLY A 605 -4.06 6.38 11.72
N ASP A 606 -4.26 7.68 11.48
CA ASP A 606 -3.57 8.75 12.21
C ASP A 606 -4.12 8.93 13.64
N SER A 607 -5.26 8.29 13.96
CA SER A 607 -5.86 8.19 15.29
C SER A 607 -4.82 7.90 16.37
N GLY A 608 -4.84 8.70 17.44
CA GLY A 608 -3.87 8.68 18.53
C GLY A 608 -2.49 9.27 18.19
N GLY A 609 -2.29 9.71 16.94
CA GLY A 609 -1.03 10.26 16.46
C GLY A 609 -0.77 11.70 16.90
N PRO A 610 0.50 12.12 16.87
CA PRO A 610 0.92 13.44 17.34
C PRO A 610 0.51 14.58 16.42
N ALA A 611 0.00 15.65 17.02
CA ALA A 611 0.17 17.02 16.56
C ALA A 611 1.24 17.71 17.42
N TYR A 612 2.31 18.22 16.81
CA TYR A 612 3.39 18.93 17.49
C TYR A 612 3.34 20.44 17.25
N VAL A 613 4.02 21.19 18.12
CA VAL A 613 4.47 22.57 17.84
C VAL A 613 6.00 22.60 17.88
N SER A 614 6.62 23.44 17.06
CA SER A 614 8.09 23.58 17.03
C SER A 614 8.54 24.73 17.93
N VAL A 615 9.39 24.44 18.93
CA VAL A 615 9.93 25.44 19.86
C VAL A 615 11.45 25.31 19.91
N GLY A 616 12.17 26.35 19.49
CA GLY A 616 13.64 26.32 19.43
C GLY A 616 14.21 25.23 18.50
N GLY A 617 13.44 24.78 17.51
CA GLY A 617 13.78 23.66 16.63
C GLY A 617 13.41 22.27 17.19
N VAL A 618 12.87 22.19 18.41
CA VAL A 618 12.39 20.94 19.02
C VAL A 618 10.89 20.79 18.80
N PHE A 619 10.46 19.67 18.21
CA PHE A 619 9.05 19.32 18.14
C PHE A 619 8.54 18.83 19.49
N LYS A 620 7.55 19.54 20.04
CA LYS A 620 6.90 19.25 21.33
C LYS A 620 5.46 18.82 21.11
N LEU A 621 5.02 17.76 21.79
CA LEU A 621 3.69 17.18 21.67
C LEU A 621 2.62 18.15 22.19
N ALA A 622 1.73 18.60 21.30
CA ALA A 622 0.63 19.50 21.61
C ALA A 622 -0.74 18.81 21.61
N GLY A 623 -0.94 17.77 20.81
CA GLY A 623 -2.21 17.04 20.73
C GLY A 623 -2.08 15.60 20.23
N LEU A 624 -3.15 14.83 20.43
CA LEU A 624 -3.35 13.47 19.91
C LEU A 624 -4.59 13.45 19.00
N THR A 625 -4.46 12.96 17.76
CA THR A 625 -5.57 12.86 16.80
C THR A 625 -6.74 12.03 17.36
N SER A 626 -7.97 12.56 17.33
CA SER A 626 -9.17 11.84 17.76
C SER A 626 -10.11 11.51 16.58
N ARG A 627 -10.61 12.52 15.87
CA ARG A 627 -11.75 12.38 14.94
C ARG A 627 -11.90 13.61 14.04
N ALA A 628 -12.65 13.52 12.95
CA ALA A 628 -13.08 14.69 12.20
C ALA A 628 -14.05 15.59 13.00
N THR A 629 -14.13 16.88 12.65
CA THR A 629 -15.13 17.80 13.20
C THR A 629 -16.56 17.40 12.81
N ARG A 630 -17.54 17.82 13.62
CA ARG A 630 -18.98 17.65 13.34
C ARG A 630 -19.46 18.37 12.08
N ALA A 631 -18.67 19.34 11.57
CA ALA A 631 -18.93 20.05 10.32
C ALA A 631 -18.37 19.32 9.07
N ALA A 632 -17.60 18.25 9.26
CA ALA A 632 -17.00 17.50 8.16
C ALA A 632 -18.05 16.76 7.33
N THR A 633 -17.85 16.78 6.01
CA THR A 633 -18.65 16.05 5.01
C THR A 633 -18.08 14.67 4.68
N MET A 634 -16.87 14.39 5.15
CA MET A 634 -16.12 13.14 4.99
C MET A 634 -15.49 12.75 6.34
N ASN A 635 -15.01 11.50 6.47
CA ASN A 635 -14.36 11.02 7.71
C ASN A 635 -13.02 11.73 8.02
N CYS A 636 -12.48 12.50 7.07
CA CYS A 636 -11.24 13.26 7.18
C CYS A 636 -11.14 14.25 6.01
N GLY A 637 -10.25 15.26 6.10
CA GLY A 637 -9.99 16.26 5.05
C GLY A 637 -10.70 17.60 5.24
N ASP A 638 -11.67 17.67 6.15
CA ASP A 638 -12.45 18.87 6.48
C ASP A 638 -12.08 19.47 7.85
N GLY A 639 -11.08 18.92 8.54
CA GLY A 639 -10.54 19.39 9.82
C GLY A 639 -10.74 18.36 10.94
N GLY A 640 -9.64 18.01 11.62
CA GLY A 640 -9.57 17.07 12.74
C GLY A 640 -9.62 17.73 14.12
N ILE A 641 -10.09 16.96 15.10
CA ILE A 641 -10.11 17.28 16.54
C ILE A 641 -8.97 16.52 17.22
N TYR A 642 -8.22 17.23 18.07
CA TYR A 642 -7.02 16.74 18.75
C TYR A 642 -7.14 16.91 20.26
N VAL A 643 -6.94 15.83 21.01
CA VAL A 643 -6.98 15.80 22.48
C VAL A 643 -5.66 16.34 23.04
N ARG A 644 -5.73 17.22 24.05
CA ARG A 644 -4.61 17.90 24.73
C ARG A 644 -4.01 17.02 25.85
N PRO A 645 -2.90 16.29 25.64
CA PRO A 645 -2.40 15.34 26.64
C PRO A 645 -1.82 16.04 27.89
N ASP A 646 -1.49 17.33 27.81
CA ASP A 646 -1.11 18.17 28.97
C ASP A 646 -2.27 18.33 29.98
N ARG A 647 -3.53 18.20 29.54
CA ARG A 647 -4.71 18.23 30.43
C ARG A 647 -4.93 16.93 31.20
N PHE A 648 -4.28 15.83 30.80
CA PHE A 648 -4.44 14.51 31.40
C PHE A 648 -3.21 14.08 32.23
N ARG A 649 -2.24 14.99 32.48
CA ARG A 649 -0.97 14.71 33.16
C ARG A 649 -1.12 13.91 34.46
N ASP A 650 -2.08 14.27 35.32
CA ASP A 650 -2.27 13.60 36.62
C ASP A 650 -2.75 12.15 36.46
N TRP A 651 -3.69 11.90 35.54
CA TRP A 651 -4.15 10.54 35.22
C TRP A 651 -3.06 9.71 34.53
N ILE A 652 -2.29 10.31 33.62
CA ILE A 652 -1.16 9.65 32.97
C ILE A 652 -0.12 9.26 34.03
N ASN A 653 0.29 10.19 34.90
CA ASN A 653 1.28 9.93 35.94
C ASN A 653 0.79 8.91 36.98
N SER A 654 -0.48 8.94 37.37
CA SER A 654 -1.12 7.91 38.19
C SER A 654 -1.04 6.53 37.51
N THR A 655 -1.40 6.44 36.24
CA THR A 655 -1.43 5.19 35.45
C THR A 655 -0.02 4.60 35.23
N VAL A 656 0.98 5.45 35.01
CA VAL A 656 2.39 5.10 34.85
C VAL A 656 2.99 4.64 36.18
N THR A 657 2.72 5.36 37.28
CA THR A 657 3.16 4.98 38.64
C THR A 657 2.55 3.64 39.06
N ALA A 658 1.26 3.42 38.79
CA ALA A 658 0.57 2.14 39.03
C ALA A 658 1.09 0.97 38.18
N ALA A 659 1.90 1.23 37.14
CA ALA A 659 2.61 0.20 36.38
C ALA A 659 4.01 -0.12 36.96
N GLY A 660 4.47 0.62 37.97
CA GLY A 660 5.83 0.50 38.54
C GLY A 660 6.89 1.30 37.78
N LEU A 661 6.49 2.33 37.02
CA LEU A 661 7.39 3.23 36.30
C LEU A 661 7.46 4.61 36.97
N LEU A 662 8.53 5.36 36.72
CA LEU A 662 8.64 6.75 37.17
C LEU A 662 7.58 7.64 36.46
N PRO A 663 6.98 8.61 37.16
CA PRO A 663 6.05 9.56 36.54
C PRO A 663 6.75 10.41 35.49
N LEU A 664 5.98 10.95 34.55
CA LEU A 664 6.49 11.83 33.51
C LEU A 664 6.90 13.18 34.13
N VAL A 665 8.21 13.38 34.21
CA VAL A 665 8.81 14.70 34.52
C VAL A 665 8.49 15.70 33.38
N ASN A 666 8.53 16.99 33.69
CA ASN A 666 8.38 18.08 32.71
C ASN A 666 9.72 18.44 32.08
#